data_AF-A0A066VYA8-F1
#
_entry.id   AF-A0A066VYA8-F1
#
_cell.length_a   1.000
_cell.length_b   1.000
_cell.length_c   1.000
_cell.angle_alpha   90.00
_cell.angle_beta   90.00
_cell.angle_gamma   90.00
#
_symmetry.space_group_name_H-M   'P 1'
#
loop_
_entity.id
_entity.type
_entity.pdbx_description
1 polymer ?
#
loop_
_entity_poly.entity_id
_entity_poly.type
_entity_poly.pdbx_seq_one_letter_code
_entity_poly.pdbx_strand_id
1 'polypeptide(L)'
;MKPHRRFSTGRRRRVRIVAALAAAVSLVVSPILADPATSNGESFTETLTLRPLVDGRVHAFFEFLIKSTATPASSDDTGGWDGAKSTPSDHFRLLPRSLIQIARATGVEDLSLSLHRGTWDYERWGSPLFWDERSASVQGDDAVGAGAEIWATISAPATTKSKKRTSTTNMGMEGMAQYISQTAAADLSPVPIIDSVMARWRTLTASLAGIFCASLDAADDKVAVRPLRDGEIYSADWTTSSGAATERLYAALPSENICTENLAPLLKLLPCKSSAGLAQLLSPHAVLSSGFHGLYVRVFKKGSGWEVKLNFQAVFSPMIDHERRAILRRDWSMMTLFGREVTRSCPLADTSTVTVMRPPTLKSGIQDNIVLSPQPMMWEQLLLSDADFSAEMDAQKDAADDIEDSVEAKKHRSKTRFATIFQRQQSVAYNAKELWRYPEAHLNVGLSWPDEQAFRFPTLGSLPAPPSLTASRSLISSGQEAGQVVLRISNKDILHERRVLYTESLPWLLKPYMHTIRIDVRTDQASLKGHTPSEDESRRVYFRDELEPPFLLSLAHQPPVPRERSFLLEAELRIPPSSTLILTYDVAKAYLRYTEHLPDAHRGFDLPSAVITPLLDSSSRQGLAVLQQARIYTQPALLEVAVPDFSMPYNVIIMTSTIIALFFGSVFNNLTRKYSDIFVK
;
A
#
# COMPACT_ATOMS: atom_id res chain seq x y z
N MET A 1 35.86 -75.21 -38.60
CA MET A 1 35.75 -74.44 -39.85
C MET A 1 34.67 -73.38 -39.70
N LYS A 2 35.03 -72.11 -39.92
CA LYS A 2 34.12 -70.94 -40.14
C LYS A 2 33.18 -71.19 -41.35
N PRO A 3 32.18 -70.33 -41.73
CA PRO A 3 31.78 -69.01 -41.19
C PRO A 3 30.26 -68.66 -41.18
N HIS A 4 29.96 -67.50 -40.57
CA HIS A 4 28.99 -66.41 -40.90
C HIS A 4 27.63 -66.66 -41.58
N ARG A 5 26.60 -65.97 -41.04
CA ARG A 5 25.96 -64.82 -41.72
C ARG A 5 25.15 -63.92 -40.77
N ARG A 6 25.03 -62.66 -41.19
CA ARG A 6 24.56 -61.46 -40.47
C ARG A 6 23.40 -60.85 -41.29
N PHE A 7 22.54 -60.09 -40.58
CA PHE A 7 21.72 -58.94 -41.01
C PHE A 7 20.35 -59.06 -41.74
N SER A 8 19.37 -58.51 -41.02
CA SER A 8 18.42 -57.43 -41.37
C SER A 8 17.08 -57.72 -42.05
N THR A 9 16.04 -57.20 -41.38
CA THR A 9 14.82 -56.44 -41.79
C THR A 9 13.73 -56.84 -40.78
N GLY A 10 12.84 -56.03 -40.24
CA GLY A 10 12.35 -54.71 -40.58
C GLY A 10 10.85 -54.67 -40.20
N ARG A 11 10.55 -54.11 -39.02
CA ARG A 11 9.39 -53.22 -38.76
C ARG A 11 7.97 -53.72 -39.14
N ARG A 12 7.17 -54.09 -38.12
CA ARG A 12 5.78 -53.62 -37.86
C ARG A 12 5.09 -54.53 -36.83
N ARG A 13 4.76 -53.97 -35.66
CA ARG A 13 3.64 -54.29 -34.74
C ARG A 13 4.03 -53.97 -33.30
N ARG A 14 3.91 -52.71 -32.89
CA ARG A 14 3.68 -52.30 -31.49
C ARG A 14 2.99 -50.94 -31.46
N VAL A 15 1.71 -50.93 -31.81
CA VAL A 15 0.74 -49.91 -31.40
C VAL A 15 -0.51 -50.71 -31.06
N ARG A 16 -1.03 -50.54 -29.83
CA ARG A 16 -2.30 -51.05 -29.25
C ARG A 16 -2.23 -51.82 -27.92
N ILE A 17 -1.16 -51.76 -27.13
CA ILE A 17 -1.18 -52.30 -25.74
C ILE A 17 -0.53 -51.34 -24.71
N VAL A 18 -0.78 -50.04 -24.81
CA VAL A 18 -0.39 -49.07 -23.74
C VAL A 18 -1.54 -48.11 -23.36
N ALA A 19 -2.74 -48.26 -23.95
CA ALA A 19 -3.84 -47.31 -23.77
C ALA A 19 -4.90 -47.71 -22.73
N ALA A 20 -4.65 -48.70 -21.87
CA ALA A 20 -5.69 -49.24 -20.96
C ALA A 20 -5.29 -49.36 -19.48
N LEU A 21 -4.20 -48.69 -19.05
CA LEU A 21 -3.76 -48.68 -17.64
C LEU A 21 -3.52 -47.27 -17.09
N ALA A 22 -4.02 -46.23 -17.77
CA ALA A 22 -3.87 -44.82 -17.37
C ALA A 22 -5.21 -44.13 -17.04
N ALA A 23 -6.29 -44.88 -16.81
CA ALA A 23 -7.64 -44.33 -16.61
C ALA A 23 -8.35 -44.79 -15.33
N ALA A 24 -7.61 -45.32 -14.33
CA ALA A 24 -8.21 -45.81 -13.07
C ALA A 24 -7.45 -45.37 -11.79
N VAL A 25 -6.77 -44.22 -11.82
CA VAL A 25 -6.16 -43.58 -10.62
C VAL A 25 -6.51 -42.08 -10.53
N SER A 26 -7.53 -41.60 -11.27
CA SER A 26 -7.89 -40.18 -11.33
C SER A 26 -9.09 -39.77 -10.47
N LEU A 27 -9.47 -40.54 -9.45
CA LEU A 27 -10.47 -40.13 -8.46
C LEU A 27 -10.01 -40.54 -7.08
N VAL A 28 -10.00 -39.57 -6.16
CA VAL A 28 -9.47 -39.60 -4.78
C VAL A 28 -7.94 -39.38 -4.71
N VAL A 29 -7.52 -38.11 -4.70
CA VAL A 29 -6.64 -37.50 -3.67
C VAL A 29 -6.46 -36.01 -4.00
N SER A 30 -7.13 -35.17 -3.23
CA SER A 30 -6.72 -33.83 -2.78
C SER A 30 -7.74 -33.37 -1.73
N PRO A 31 -7.37 -32.67 -0.63
CA PRO A 31 -6.07 -32.51 0.00
C PRO A 31 -6.09 -33.00 1.47
N ILE A 32 -5.04 -33.68 1.93
CA ILE A 32 -4.72 -33.76 3.36
C ILE A 32 -3.26 -33.34 3.52
N LEU A 33 -3.05 -32.03 3.53
CA LEU A 33 -1.99 -31.42 4.33
C LEU A 33 -2.71 -30.51 5.33
N ALA A 34 -3.19 -31.13 6.40
CA ALA A 34 -3.50 -30.41 7.62
C ALA A 34 -2.23 -30.48 8.46
N ASP A 35 -1.46 -29.39 8.48
CA ASP A 35 -0.48 -29.17 9.55
C ASP A 35 -1.25 -29.13 10.89
N PRO A 36 -0.77 -29.82 11.93
CA PRO A 36 -1.48 -29.88 13.21
C PRO A 36 -1.18 -28.62 14.03
N ALA A 37 -1.75 -27.47 13.64
CA ALA A 37 -1.74 -26.24 14.44
C ALA A 37 -2.80 -25.18 14.03
N THR A 38 -4.02 -25.53 13.60
CA THR A 38 -5.10 -24.53 13.45
C THR A 38 -6.45 -25.09 13.89
N SER A 39 -6.66 -25.21 15.20
CA SER A 39 -7.96 -25.60 15.79
C SER A 39 -8.99 -24.46 15.83
N ASN A 40 -8.70 -23.29 15.25
CA ASN A 40 -9.64 -22.18 15.05
C ASN A 40 -9.28 -21.56 13.69
N GLY A 41 -10.26 -21.30 12.82
CA GLY A 41 -10.06 -20.86 11.43
C GLY A 41 -9.42 -19.48 11.23
N GLU A 42 -8.44 -19.08 12.04
CA GLU A 42 -7.66 -17.85 11.91
C GLU A 42 -6.18 -18.19 11.76
N SER A 43 -5.46 -17.41 10.94
CA SER A 43 -4.02 -17.55 10.76
C SER A 43 -3.31 -16.20 10.78
N PHE A 44 -2.12 -16.14 11.35
CA PHE A 44 -1.29 -14.92 11.40
C PHE A 44 0.11 -15.19 10.86
N THR A 45 0.53 -14.42 9.86
CA THR A 45 1.86 -14.52 9.26
C THR A 45 2.57 -13.17 9.30
N GLU A 46 3.83 -13.16 9.72
CA GLU A 46 4.69 -11.97 9.71
C GLU A 46 5.93 -12.18 8.84
N THR A 47 6.21 -11.20 7.98
CA THR A 47 7.33 -11.21 7.05
C THR A 47 8.07 -9.88 7.07
N LEU A 48 9.40 -9.93 6.99
CA LEU A 48 10.27 -8.77 6.78
C LEU A 48 11.14 -9.05 5.57
N THR A 49 11.02 -8.24 4.53
CA THR A 49 11.90 -8.29 3.36
C THR A 49 12.88 -7.12 3.38
N LEU A 50 14.17 -7.43 3.39
CA LEU A 50 15.27 -6.48 3.30
C LEU A 50 15.85 -6.55 1.89
N ARG A 51 15.68 -5.45 1.14
CA ARG A 51 16.11 -5.33 -0.24
C ARG A 51 17.17 -4.23 -0.37
N PRO A 52 18.45 -4.58 -0.51
CA PRO A 52 19.49 -3.63 -0.89
C PRO A 52 19.16 -3.05 -2.26
N LEU A 53 19.13 -1.72 -2.35
CA LEU A 53 18.88 -0.97 -3.56
C LEU A 53 20.21 -0.70 -4.28
N VAL A 54 20.11 -0.42 -5.58
CA VAL A 54 21.28 -0.12 -6.43
C VAL A 54 22.09 1.08 -5.93
N ASP A 55 21.46 2.06 -5.30
CA ASP A 55 22.09 3.29 -4.79
C ASP A 55 22.70 3.15 -3.39
N GLY A 56 22.82 1.92 -2.87
CA GLY A 56 23.40 1.61 -1.55
C GLY A 56 22.41 1.74 -0.39
N ARG A 57 21.19 2.21 -0.64
CA ARG A 57 20.11 2.22 0.36
C ARG A 57 19.55 0.83 0.58
N VAL A 58 18.78 0.67 1.65
CA VAL A 58 18.10 -0.59 1.98
C VAL A 58 16.62 -0.33 2.15
N HIS A 59 15.80 -0.96 1.30
CA HIS A 59 14.36 -0.99 1.45
C HIS A 59 13.97 -2.11 2.43
N ALA A 60 13.37 -1.75 3.54
CA ALA A 60 12.76 -2.68 4.48
C ALA A 60 11.24 -2.67 4.29
N PHE A 61 10.66 -3.84 4.04
CA PHE A 61 9.22 -4.03 3.86
C PHE A 61 8.72 -5.06 4.87
N PHE A 62 7.92 -4.62 5.82
CA PHE A 62 7.22 -5.45 6.79
C PHE A 62 5.81 -5.73 6.28
N GLU A 63 5.38 -6.98 6.34
CA GLU A 63 4.01 -7.38 6.05
C GLU A 63 3.52 -8.31 7.17
N PHE A 64 2.34 -7.96 7.67
CA PHE A 64 1.62 -8.69 8.70
C PHE A 64 0.24 -9.02 8.14
N LEU A 65 -0.04 -10.31 8.00
CA LEU A 65 -1.26 -10.79 7.36
C LEU A 65 -2.04 -11.66 8.34
N ILE A 66 -3.26 -11.23 8.63
CA ILE A 66 -4.20 -11.93 9.50
C ILE A 66 -5.37 -12.36 8.64
N LYS A 67 -5.62 -13.67 8.55
CA LYS A 67 -6.75 -14.23 7.80
C LYS A 67 -7.69 -14.94 8.76
N SER A 68 -8.98 -14.83 8.49
CA SER A 68 -10.02 -15.61 9.16
C SER A 68 -10.94 -16.23 8.11
N THR A 69 -11.10 -17.55 8.19
CA THR A 69 -12.07 -18.34 7.43
C THR A 69 -13.37 -18.55 8.19
N ALA A 70 -13.49 -18.02 9.42
CA ALA A 70 -14.62 -18.26 10.29
C ALA A 70 -15.93 -17.88 9.61
N THR A 71 -16.81 -18.86 9.43
CA THR A 71 -18.24 -18.63 9.43
C THR A 71 -18.63 -18.20 10.85
N PRO A 72 -19.48 -17.17 11.04
CA PRO A 72 -20.00 -16.89 12.37
C PRO A 72 -20.58 -18.21 12.90
N ALA A 73 -20.07 -18.67 14.05
CA ALA A 73 -20.42 -19.96 14.61
C ALA A 73 -21.95 -20.09 14.55
N SER A 74 -22.43 -21.05 13.76
CA SER A 74 -23.83 -21.43 13.79
C SER A 74 -24.12 -21.83 15.22
N SER A 75 -25.14 -21.18 15.79
CA SER A 75 -25.77 -21.58 17.04
C SER A 75 -26.13 -23.07 16.98
N ASP A 76 -25.25 -23.93 17.46
CA ASP A 76 -25.56 -25.30 17.84
C ASP A 76 -25.32 -25.42 19.36
N ASP A 77 -25.92 -24.49 20.10
CA ASP A 77 -26.23 -24.69 21.51
C ASP A 77 -27.66 -25.24 21.57
N THR A 78 -27.73 -26.54 21.82
CA THR A 78 -28.94 -27.27 22.13
C THR A 78 -29.69 -26.62 23.31
N GLY A 79 -30.90 -26.12 23.06
CA GLY A 79 -32.00 -26.08 24.03
C GLY A 79 -31.83 -25.16 25.25
N GLY A 80 -31.99 -23.85 25.07
CA GLY A 80 -32.28 -22.90 26.14
C GLY A 80 -33.52 -22.07 25.79
N TRP A 81 -34.58 -22.17 26.59
CA TRP A 81 -35.91 -21.63 26.33
C TRP A 81 -35.98 -20.14 26.65
N ASP A 82 -35.30 -19.28 25.89
CA ASP A 82 -35.47 -17.82 25.95
C ASP A 82 -35.32 -17.21 24.55
N GLY A 83 -36.38 -16.54 24.07
CA GLY A 83 -36.51 -15.98 22.71
C GLY A 83 -35.61 -14.77 22.38
N ALA A 84 -34.37 -14.75 22.87
CA ALA A 84 -33.37 -13.77 22.44
C ALA A 84 -32.69 -14.31 21.18
N LYS A 85 -32.88 -13.64 20.04
CA LYS A 85 -32.08 -13.88 18.82
C LYS A 85 -30.60 -13.83 19.20
N SER A 86 -29.91 -14.97 19.20
CA SER A 86 -28.47 -15.03 19.44
C SER A 86 -27.77 -14.20 18.36
N THR A 87 -27.24 -13.04 18.73
CA THR A 87 -26.25 -12.33 17.92
C THR A 87 -25.11 -13.31 17.63
N PRO A 88 -24.68 -13.50 16.37
CA PRO A 88 -23.55 -14.35 16.08
C PRO A 88 -22.37 -13.92 16.96
N SER A 89 -21.83 -14.84 17.76
CA SER A 89 -20.73 -14.57 18.67
C SER A 89 -19.46 -14.37 17.84
N ASP A 90 -19.28 -13.17 17.30
CA ASP A 90 -18.14 -12.73 16.50
C ASP A 90 -16.89 -12.51 17.38
N HIS A 91 -16.47 -13.57 18.08
CA HIS A 91 -15.24 -13.56 18.84
C HIS A 91 -14.08 -13.93 17.91
N PHE A 92 -13.43 -12.91 17.37
CA PHE A 92 -12.13 -13.09 16.72
C PHE A 92 -11.02 -13.16 17.77
N ARG A 93 -10.05 -14.06 17.57
CA ARG A 93 -8.91 -14.20 18.47
C ARG A 93 -7.74 -13.31 18.05
N LEU A 94 -7.49 -13.22 16.74
CA LEU A 94 -6.35 -12.53 16.13
C LEU A 94 -6.76 -11.26 15.39
N LEU A 95 -7.96 -11.21 14.79
CA LEU A 95 -8.36 -10.04 14.00
C LEU A 95 -8.58 -8.80 14.88
N PRO A 96 -8.10 -7.62 14.45
CA PRO A 96 -8.30 -6.39 15.19
C PRO A 96 -9.77 -5.97 15.17
N ARG A 97 -10.44 -6.13 16.32
CA ARG A 97 -11.86 -5.80 16.51
C ARG A 97 -12.21 -4.38 16.08
N SER A 98 -11.33 -3.41 16.34
CA SER A 98 -11.54 -2.00 15.98
C SER A 98 -11.76 -1.79 14.49
N LEU A 99 -10.98 -2.46 13.63
CA LEU A 99 -11.11 -2.34 12.17
C LEU A 99 -12.34 -3.09 11.65
N ILE A 100 -12.57 -4.31 12.13
CA ILE A 100 -13.70 -5.13 11.66
C ILE A 100 -15.05 -4.53 12.05
N GLN A 101 -15.15 -3.95 13.25
CA GLN A 101 -16.37 -3.26 13.68
C GLN A 101 -16.68 -2.05 12.81
N ILE A 102 -15.67 -1.25 12.45
CA ILE A 102 -15.86 -0.10 11.55
C ILE A 102 -16.27 -0.58 10.15
N ALA A 103 -15.56 -1.56 9.58
CA ALA A 103 -15.87 -2.08 8.26
C ALA A 103 -17.32 -2.60 8.17
N ARG A 104 -17.78 -3.31 9.20
CA ARG A 104 -19.16 -3.79 9.29
C ARG A 104 -20.17 -2.66 9.48
N ALA A 105 -19.92 -1.72 10.41
CA ALA A 105 -20.81 -0.60 10.68
C ALA A 105 -21.01 0.31 9.46
N THR A 106 -19.97 0.43 8.62
CA THR A 106 -19.98 1.27 7.41
C THR A 106 -20.31 0.49 6.14
N GLY A 107 -20.47 -0.84 6.23
CA GLY A 107 -20.77 -1.69 5.07
C GLY A 107 -19.64 -1.77 4.04
N VAL A 108 -18.38 -1.59 4.48
CA VAL A 108 -17.18 -1.66 3.64
C VAL A 108 -16.78 -3.11 3.42
N GLU A 109 -16.52 -3.46 2.16
CA GLU A 109 -16.06 -4.79 1.75
C GLU A 109 -14.55 -4.84 1.43
N ASP A 110 -13.99 -3.75 0.90
CA ASP A 110 -12.55 -3.56 0.69
C ASP A 110 -12.20 -2.14 1.16
N LEU A 111 -11.28 -2.04 2.12
CA LEU A 111 -10.70 -0.80 2.62
C LEU A 111 -9.20 -0.86 2.39
N SER A 112 -8.62 0.17 1.80
CA SER A 112 -7.18 0.38 1.77
C SER A 112 -6.87 1.80 2.26
N LEU A 113 -6.00 1.90 3.26
CA LEU A 113 -5.48 3.15 3.79
C LEU A 113 -3.95 3.11 3.70
N SER A 114 -3.33 4.11 3.09
CA SER A 114 -1.90 4.33 3.17
C SER A 114 -1.60 5.71 3.74
N LEU A 115 -0.60 5.79 4.62
CA LEU A 115 0.00 7.03 5.09
C LEU A 115 1.49 6.97 4.81
N HIS A 116 2.05 7.99 4.18
CA HIS A 116 3.41 7.93 3.71
C HIS A 116 4.09 9.30 3.71
N ARG A 117 5.40 9.29 3.98
CA ARG A 117 6.27 10.47 3.94
C ARG A 117 7.47 10.21 3.05
N GLY A 118 7.71 11.15 2.15
CA GLY A 118 8.78 11.09 1.15
C GLY A 118 8.23 10.83 -0.25
N THR A 119 9.12 10.60 -1.20
CA THR A 119 8.76 10.22 -2.57
C THR A 119 9.63 9.06 -3.00
N TRP A 120 9.01 8.02 -3.57
CA TRP A 120 9.78 6.92 -4.13
C TRP A 120 10.55 7.39 -5.37
N ASP A 121 11.87 7.19 -5.37
CA ASP A 121 12.70 7.50 -6.52
C ASP A 121 12.68 6.34 -7.51
N TYR A 122 11.72 6.33 -8.43
CA TYR A 122 11.60 5.26 -9.43
C TYR A 122 12.83 5.17 -10.35
N GLU A 123 13.54 6.27 -10.57
CA GLU A 123 14.71 6.29 -11.46
C GLU A 123 15.94 5.65 -10.80
N ARG A 124 16.17 5.96 -9.52
CA ARG A 124 17.32 5.45 -8.77
C ARG A 124 17.03 4.14 -8.07
N TRP A 125 15.87 3.95 -7.44
CA TRP A 125 15.56 2.75 -6.66
C TRP A 125 14.91 1.66 -7.51
N GLY A 126 14.43 2.01 -8.71
CA GLY A 126 13.71 1.11 -9.60
C GLY A 126 12.28 0.87 -9.12
N SER A 127 11.68 -0.24 -9.55
CA SER A 127 10.33 -0.60 -9.13
C SER A 127 10.28 -0.83 -7.61
N PRO A 128 9.25 -0.31 -6.92
CA PRO A 128 8.99 -0.69 -5.53
C PRO A 128 8.53 -2.15 -5.46
N LEU A 129 8.00 -2.70 -6.56
CA LEU A 129 7.57 -4.08 -6.64
C LEU A 129 8.73 -5.07 -6.56
N PHE A 130 8.52 -6.12 -5.81
CA PHE A 130 9.38 -7.30 -5.78
C PHE A 130 8.52 -8.56 -5.67
N TRP A 131 9.07 -9.67 -6.13
CA TRP A 131 8.43 -10.97 -6.02
C TRP A 131 8.77 -11.59 -4.67
N ASP A 132 7.76 -11.98 -3.91
CA ASP A 132 7.95 -12.81 -2.74
C ASP A 132 7.77 -14.29 -3.10
N GLU A 133 8.85 -15.07 -2.99
CA GLU A 133 8.84 -16.49 -3.33
C GLU A 133 7.93 -17.31 -2.39
N ARG A 134 7.68 -16.86 -1.16
CA ARG A 134 6.84 -17.61 -0.21
C ARG A 134 5.36 -17.44 -0.48
N SER A 135 4.89 -16.20 -0.62
CA SER A 135 3.49 -15.94 -0.97
C SER A 135 3.20 -16.22 -2.45
N ALA A 136 4.23 -16.45 -3.26
CA ALA A 136 4.16 -16.56 -4.72
C ALA A 136 3.39 -15.38 -5.33
N SER A 137 3.64 -14.19 -4.78
CA SER A 137 2.91 -12.96 -5.09
C SER A 137 3.85 -11.77 -5.23
N VAL A 138 3.37 -10.73 -5.90
CA VAL A 138 4.08 -9.47 -6.09
C VAL A 138 3.68 -8.50 -4.98
N GLN A 139 4.67 -7.91 -4.30
CA GLN A 139 4.50 -7.01 -3.17
C GLN A 139 5.25 -5.69 -3.40
N GLY A 140 4.92 -4.64 -2.64
CA GLY A 140 5.73 -3.41 -2.55
C GLY A 140 5.08 -2.13 -3.10
N ASP A 141 3.94 -2.21 -3.79
CA ASP A 141 3.20 -1.01 -4.25
C ASP A 141 2.21 -0.48 -3.19
N ASP A 142 2.32 -1.01 -1.97
CA ASP A 142 1.51 -0.63 -0.83
C ASP A 142 2.15 0.61 -0.16
N ALA A 143 1.43 1.75 -0.09
CA ALA A 143 1.88 3.02 0.53
C ALA A 143 3.08 3.75 -0.13
N VAL A 144 3.10 3.85 -1.46
CA VAL A 144 4.16 4.55 -2.22
C VAL A 144 3.82 6.02 -2.52
N GLY A 145 2.53 6.36 -2.63
CA GLY A 145 2.06 7.73 -2.85
C GLY A 145 2.35 8.65 -1.67
N ALA A 146 2.54 9.96 -1.90
CA ALA A 146 2.78 10.92 -0.82
C ALA A 146 1.49 11.31 -0.08
N GLY A 147 1.57 11.47 1.25
CA GLY A 147 0.44 11.82 2.10
C GLY A 147 -0.45 10.63 2.45
N ALA A 148 -1.73 10.89 2.69
CA ALA A 148 -2.74 9.87 2.95
C ALA A 148 -3.51 9.52 1.68
N GLU A 149 -3.74 8.22 1.46
CA GLU A 149 -4.55 7.71 0.35
C GLU A 149 -5.55 6.70 0.89
N ILE A 150 -6.83 6.87 0.56
CA ILE A 150 -7.94 6.04 1.04
C ILE A 150 -8.72 5.52 -0.15
N TRP A 151 -8.90 4.20 -0.20
CA TRP A 151 -9.82 3.51 -1.09
C TRP A 151 -10.82 2.74 -0.26
N ALA A 152 -12.12 2.87 -0.54
CA ALA A 152 -13.13 2.04 0.09
C ALA A 152 -14.21 1.61 -0.91
N THR A 153 -14.51 0.32 -0.94
CA THR A 153 -15.67 -0.24 -1.62
C THR A 153 -16.78 -0.46 -0.61
N ILE A 154 -17.85 0.33 -0.71
CA ILE A 154 -18.99 0.33 0.20
C ILE A 154 -20.18 -0.31 -0.51
N SER A 155 -20.83 -1.28 0.15
CA SER A 155 -22.08 -1.87 -0.32
C SER A 155 -23.18 -0.81 -0.43
N ALA A 156 -23.71 -0.55 -1.62
CA ALA A 156 -24.79 0.41 -1.83
C ALA A 156 -26.12 -0.17 -1.32
N PRO A 157 -27.01 0.65 -0.73
CA PRO A 157 -28.34 0.20 -0.37
C PRO A 157 -29.07 -0.27 -1.64
N ALA A 158 -29.79 -1.39 -1.53
CA ALA A 158 -30.62 -1.88 -2.64
C ALA A 158 -31.60 -0.78 -3.02
N THR A 159 -31.41 -0.18 -4.20
CA THR A 159 -32.36 0.82 -4.70
C THR A 159 -33.70 0.09 -4.89
N THR A 160 -34.67 0.35 -4.02
CA THR A 160 -36.06 0.06 -4.35
C THR A 160 -36.34 0.87 -5.59
N LYS A 161 -36.37 0.21 -6.75
CA LYS A 161 -36.78 0.83 -8.01
C LYS A 161 -38.08 1.57 -7.72
N SER A 162 -38.01 2.90 -7.68
CA SER A 162 -39.20 3.74 -7.64
C SER A 162 -39.96 3.40 -8.91
N LYS A 163 -41.00 2.56 -8.79
CA LYS A 163 -42.01 2.43 -9.83
C LYS A 163 -42.56 3.83 -9.99
N LYS A 164 -42.20 4.51 -11.09
CA LYS A 164 -42.97 5.62 -11.64
C LYS A 164 -44.41 5.11 -11.77
N ARG A 165 -45.25 5.33 -10.76
CA ARG A 165 -46.70 5.27 -10.89
C ARG A 165 -47.08 6.51 -11.68
N THR A 166 -47.14 6.36 -13.00
CA THR A 166 -48.00 7.19 -13.83
C THR A 166 -49.44 6.92 -13.42
N SER A 167 -49.96 7.66 -12.44
CA SER A 167 -51.40 7.80 -12.25
C SER A 167 -51.79 9.24 -12.57
N THR A 168 -52.14 9.47 -13.83
CA THR A 168 -53.03 10.55 -14.22
C THR A 168 -54.41 10.23 -13.64
N THR A 169 -54.75 10.85 -12.51
CA THR A 169 -56.14 10.98 -12.07
C THR A 169 -56.34 12.39 -11.56
N ASN A 170 -57.17 13.14 -12.27
CA ASN A 170 -57.66 14.46 -11.90
C ASN A 170 -58.31 14.40 -10.51
N MET A 171 -57.80 15.18 -9.56
CA MET A 171 -58.52 15.47 -8.32
C MET A 171 -58.84 16.97 -8.28
N GLY A 172 -60.15 17.25 -8.16
CA GLY A 172 -60.71 18.58 -8.08
C GLY A 172 -60.42 19.28 -6.76
N MET A 173 -60.70 20.58 -6.77
CA MET A 173 -60.20 21.62 -5.88
C MET A 173 -60.77 21.61 -4.44
N GLU A 174 -61.50 20.57 -4.04
CA GLU A 174 -62.13 20.48 -2.70
C GLU A 174 -61.48 19.43 -1.76
N GLY A 175 -60.48 18.68 -2.23
CA GLY A 175 -59.80 17.66 -1.40
C GLY A 175 -58.60 18.16 -0.58
N MET A 176 -58.21 19.43 -0.67
CA MET A 176 -56.97 19.94 -0.07
C MET A 176 -57.12 20.37 1.40
N ALA A 177 -58.33 20.73 1.84
CA ALA A 177 -58.56 21.30 3.16
C ALA A 177 -58.69 20.25 4.29
N GLN A 178 -58.93 18.97 3.96
CA GLN A 178 -59.03 17.89 4.95
C GLN A 178 -57.72 17.13 5.19
N TYR A 179 -56.68 17.35 4.37
CA TYR A 179 -55.38 16.66 4.55
C TYR A 179 -54.46 17.39 5.55
N ILE A 180 -54.73 18.66 5.86
CA ILE A 180 -53.85 19.50 6.70
C ILE A 180 -54.20 19.41 8.21
N SER A 181 -55.33 18.79 8.59
CA SER A 181 -55.77 18.76 10.00
C SER A 181 -55.41 17.48 10.79
N GLN A 182 -54.64 16.53 10.21
CA GLN A 182 -54.31 15.25 10.89
C GLN A 182 -52.82 15.00 11.18
N THR A 183 -51.93 15.99 11.05
CA THR A 183 -50.50 15.82 11.38
C THR A 183 -50.03 16.68 12.54
N ALA A 184 -50.79 16.69 13.63
CA ALA A 184 -50.37 17.31 14.89
C ALA A 184 -50.79 16.44 16.09
N ALA A 185 -50.05 15.34 16.32
CA ALA A 185 -49.84 14.64 17.60
C ALA A 185 -49.56 13.15 17.37
N ALA A 186 -48.29 12.79 17.18
CA ALA A 186 -47.71 11.50 17.57
C ALA A 186 -46.20 11.58 17.28
N ASP A 187 -45.49 12.04 18.29
CA ASP A 187 -44.06 11.90 18.49
C ASP A 187 -43.69 10.40 18.62
N LEU A 188 -42.44 10.06 18.26
CA LEU A 188 -41.83 8.73 18.05
C LEU A 188 -41.91 8.19 16.61
N SER A 189 -41.31 8.92 15.66
CA SER A 189 -40.75 8.30 14.46
C SER A 189 -39.32 7.79 14.76
N PRO A 190 -38.90 6.63 14.21
CA PRO A 190 -37.52 6.20 14.29
C PRO A 190 -36.64 7.20 13.52
N VAL A 191 -35.53 7.59 14.14
CA VAL A 191 -34.45 8.40 13.55
C VAL A 191 -34.22 7.99 12.09
N PRO A 192 -34.19 8.92 11.12
CA PRO A 192 -33.94 8.56 9.73
C PRO A 192 -32.56 7.90 9.63
N ILE A 193 -32.54 6.64 9.21
CA ILE A 193 -31.31 5.94 8.83
C ILE A 193 -30.67 6.80 7.73
N ILE A 194 -29.44 7.27 7.94
CA ILE A 194 -28.74 8.07 6.96
C ILE A 194 -28.28 7.13 5.82
N ASP A 195 -29.20 6.81 4.91
CA ASP A 195 -29.08 5.80 3.83
C ASP A 195 -28.27 6.30 2.61
N SER A 196 -27.18 7.04 2.81
CA SER A 196 -26.29 7.42 1.70
C SER A 196 -24.89 6.84 1.89
N VAL A 197 -24.28 6.37 0.78
CA VAL A 197 -22.89 5.88 0.76
C VAL A 197 -21.93 6.93 1.34
N MET A 198 -22.15 8.22 1.07
CA MET A 198 -21.32 9.31 1.61
C MET A 198 -21.43 9.50 3.12
N ALA A 199 -22.57 9.21 3.74
CA ALA A 199 -22.67 9.26 5.20
C ALA A 199 -21.85 8.15 5.87
N ARG A 200 -21.87 6.95 5.28
CA ARG A 200 -21.03 5.83 5.74
C ARG A 200 -19.55 6.10 5.48
N TRP A 201 -19.21 6.75 4.37
CA TRP A 201 -17.86 7.25 4.09
C TRP A 201 -17.37 8.24 5.16
N ARG A 202 -18.16 9.25 5.54
CA ARG A 202 -17.81 10.17 6.63
C ARG A 202 -17.61 9.45 7.97
N THR A 203 -18.46 8.47 8.26
CA THR A 203 -18.35 7.66 9.48
C THR A 203 -17.07 6.83 9.46
N LEU A 204 -16.72 6.26 8.31
CA LEU A 204 -15.49 5.51 8.09
C LEU A 204 -14.25 6.40 8.30
N THR A 205 -14.18 7.54 7.61
CA THR A 205 -13.01 8.43 7.68
C THR A 205 -12.83 9.03 9.07
N ALA A 206 -13.91 9.45 9.74
CA ALA A 206 -13.85 9.92 11.13
C ALA A 206 -13.41 8.81 12.11
N SER A 207 -13.85 7.57 11.91
CA SER A 207 -13.43 6.45 12.77
C SER A 207 -11.97 6.07 12.56
N LEU A 208 -11.50 6.10 11.30
CA LEU A 208 -10.09 5.85 10.98
C LEU A 208 -9.18 6.98 11.48
N ALA A 209 -9.63 8.24 11.40
CA ALA A 209 -8.94 9.38 11.99
C ALA A 209 -8.67 9.17 13.48
N GLY A 210 -9.66 8.68 14.22
CA GLY A 210 -9.54 8.34 15.64
C GLY A 210 -8.58 7.16 15.92
N ILE A 211 -8.61 6.10 15.10
CA ILE A 211 -7.71 4.94 15.28
C ILE A 211 -6.26 5.31 15.01
N PHE A 212 -6.00 5.99 13.90
CA PHE A 212 -4.64 6.27 13.47
C PHE A 212 -4.10 7.59 14.03
N CYS A 213 -4.90 8.41 14.73
CA CYS A 213 -4.51 9.75 15.18
C CYS A 213 -4.06 10.63 13.99
N ALA A 214 -4.88 10.64 12.94
CA ALA A 214 -4.63 11.32 11.66
C ALA A 214 -5.85 12.17 11.27
N SER A 215 -5.65 13.20 10.45
CA SER A 215 -6.73 14.12 10.01
C SER A 215 -7.54 13.57 8.82
N LEU A 216 -7.91 12.28 8.88
CA LEU A 216 -8.58 11.60 7.78
C LEU A 216 -10.02 12.05 7.57
N ASP A 217 -10.61 12.74 8.54
CA ASP A 217 -11.91 13.41 8.45
C ASP A 217 -11.94 14.50 7.37
N ALA A 218 -10.78 15.07 7.01
CA ALA A 218 -10.64 15.98 5.88
C ALA A 218 -10.91 15.32 4.52
N ALA A 219 -10.91 13.99 4.42
CA ALA A 219 -11.38 13.25 3.24
C ALA A 219 -12.92 13.25 3.20
N ASP A 220 -13.53 14.43 3.17
CA ASP A 220 -14.97 14.62 3.13
C ASP A 220 -15.52 14.50 1.70
N ASP A 221 -16.80 14.83 1.52
CA ASP A 221 -17.47 14.83 0.22
C ASP A 221 -16.84 15.76 -0.82
N LYS A 222 -16.07 16.77 -0.39
CA LYS A 222 -15.39 17.70 -1.28
C LYS A 222 -14.13 17.10 -1.86
N VAL A 223 -13.43 16.25 -1.10
CA VAL A 223 -12.19 15.59 -1.52
C VAL A 223 -12.46 14.24 -2.19
N ALA A 224 -13.42 13.48 -1.66
CA ALA A 224 -13.71 12.14 -2.16
C ALA A 224 -14.28 12.15 -3.59
N VAL A 225 -13.75 11.26 -4.43
CA VAL A 225 -14.17 11.06 -5.81
C VAL A 225 -14.61 9.61 -6.04
N ARG A 226 -15.43 9.41 -7.06
CA ARG A 226 -15.88 8.10 -7.53
C ARG A 226 -15.13 7.76 -8.82
N PRO A 227 -14.23 6.76 -8.82
CA PRO A 227 -13.56 6.34 -10.04
C PRO A 227 -14.58 5.97 -11.12
N LEU A 228 -14.35 6.39 -12.36
CA LEU A 228 -15.36 6.24 -13.43
C LEU A 228 -15.24 4.90 -14.16
N ARG A 229 -14.05 4.25 -14.07
CA ARG A 229 -13.72 3.02 -14.80
C ARG A 229 -13.53 1.78 -13.91
N ASP A 230 -14.22 1.75 -12.76
CA ASP A 230 -14.14 0.69 -11.73
C ASP A 230 -14.27 -0.76 -12.27
N GLY A 231 -15.03 -0.99 -13.34
CA GLY A 231 -15.31 -2.34 -13.85
C GLY A 231 -14.27 -2.94 -14.80
N GLU A 232 -13.47 -2.11 -15.50
CA GLU A 232 -12.60 -2.56 -16.61
C GLU A 232 -11.13 -2.78 -16.20
N ILE A 233 -10.64 -2.08 -15.18
CA ILE A 233 -9.18 -1.96 -14.92
C ILE A 233 -8.76 -2.53 -13.56
N TYR A 234 -9.65 -2.48 -12.56
CA TYR A 234 -9.34 -2.91 -11.19
C TYR A 234 -9.91 -4.29 -10.83
N SER A 235 -10.55 -5.00 -11.77
CA SER A 235 -11.36 -6.22 -11.51
C SER A 235 -10.65 -7.57 -11.73
N ALA A 236 -9.31 -7.63 -11.65
CA ALA A 236 -8.61 -8.91 -11.85
C ALA A 236 -8.83 -9.93 -10.71
N ASP A 237 -9.14 -9.49 -9.48
CA ASP A 237 -9.22 -10.37 -8.30
C ASP A 237 -10.61 -10.40 -7.60
N TRP A 238 -11.59 -9.64 -8.10
CA TRP A 238 -12.84 -9.39 -7.37
C TRP A 238 -14.05 -10.04 -8.03
N THR A 239 -14.33 -11.29 -7.66
CA THR A 239 -15.69 -11.81 -7.77
C THR A 239 -16.41 -11.51 -6.46
N THR A 240 -17.09 -10.36 -6.39
CA THR A 240 -18.04 -10.11 -5.31
C THR A 240 -19.13 -11.18 -5.40
N SER A 241 -19.19 -12.03 -4.38
CA SER A 241 -20.16 -13.12 -4.27
C SER A 241 -21.56 -12.63 -3.87
N SER A 242 -21.72 -11.33 -3.61
CA SER A 242 -23.01 -10.72 -3.29
C SER A 242 -23.51 -9.93 -4.51
N GLY A 243 -24.70 -10.24 -5.00
CA GLY A 243 -25.37 -9.48 -6.07
C GLY A 243 -25.82 -8.07 -5.66
N ALA A 244 -25.17 -7.47 -4.66
CA ALA A 244 -25.44 -6.12 -4.19
C ALA A 244 -24.62 -5.11 -5.01
N ALA A 245 -25.25 -3.99 -5.37
CA ALA A 245 -24.51 -2.88 -5.99
C ALA A 245 -23.48 -2.36 -4.98
N THR A 246 -22.23 -2.18 -5.39
CA THR A 246 -21.15 -1.61 -4.57
C THR A 246 -20.65 -0.31 -5.21
N GLU A 247 -20.32 0.69 -4.40
CA GLU A 247 -19.67 1.93 -4.87
C GLU A 247 -18.24 1.98 -4.33
N ARG A 248 -17.26 2.29 -5.19
CA ARG A 248 -15.87 2.55 -4.78
C ARG A 248 -15.66 4.05 -4.64
N LEU A 249 -14.99 4.44 -3.57
CA LEU A 249 -14.60 5.81 -3.28
C LEU A 249 -13.09 5.90 -3.13
N TYR A 250 -12.55 7.02 -3.59
CA TYR A 250 -11.13 7.35 -3.52
C TYR A 250 -10.97 8.76 -2.94
N ALA A 251 -9.99 8.94 -2.06
CA ALA A 251 -9.56 10.25 -1.58
C ALA A 251 -8.05 10.27 -1.34
N ALA A 252 -7.43 11.42 -1.61
CA ALA A 252 -6.01 11.66 -1.33
C ALA A 252 -5.84 12.97 -0.56
N LEU A 253 -5.11 12.91 0.56
CA LEU A 253 -4.77 14.04 1.41
C LEU A 253 -3.25 14.22 1.41
N PRO A 254 -2.69 15.04 0.50
CA PRO A 254 -1.24 15.15 0.31
C PRO A 254 -0.49 15.74 1.52
N SER A 255 -1.17 16.52 2.36
CA SER A 255 -0.58 17.12 3.56
C SER A 255 -0.56 16.18 4.78
N GLU A 256 -1.31 15.08 4.74
CA GLU A 256 -1.43 14.13 5.86
C GLU A 256 -0.32 13.08 5.78
N ASN A 257 0.85 13.42 6.33
CA ASN A 257 2.00 12.53 6.38
C ASN A 257 1.94 11.58 7.59
N ILE A 258 2.64 10.46 7.50
CA ILE A 258 2.88 9.58 8.66
C ILE A 258 3.73 10.29 9.74
N CYS A 259 3.31 10.12 10.99
CA CYS A 259 3.84 10.67 12.22
C CYS A 259 4.12 9.55 13.25
N THR A 260 4.85 9.88 14.32
CA THR A 260 5.20 8.91 15.39
C THR A 260 3.97 8.30 16.07
N GLU A 261 2.91 9.08 16.13
CA GLU A 261 1.62 8.80 16.73
C GLU A 261 0.84 7.74 15.97
N ASN A 262 1.05 7.58 14.65
CA ASN A 262 0.35 6.57 13.85
C ASN A 262 0.92 5.15 14.05
N LEU A 263 2.20 5.03 14.43
CA LEU A 263 2.85 3.73 14.57
C LEU A 263 2.38 2.97 15.80
N ALA A 264 2.11 3.66 16.92
CA ALA A 264 1.64 3.01 18.14
C ALA A 264 0.26 2.31 17.96
N PRO A 265 -0.74 2.93 17.31
CA PRO A 265 -1.97 2.25 16.90
C PRO A 265 -1.73 1.07 15.96
N LEU A 266 -0.87 1.19 14.95
CA LEU A 266 -0.53 0.10 14.04
C LEU A 266 -0.02 -1.13 14.81
N LEU A 267 0.92 -0.91 15.73
CA LEU A 267 1.45 -1.97 16.59
C LEU A 267 0.38 -2.56 17.51
N LYS A 268 -0.58 -1.77 18.00
CA LYS A 268 -1.69 -2.28 18.83
C LYS A 268 -2.67 -3.17 18.05
N LEU A 269 -2.73 -3.06 16.72
CA LEU A 269 -3.55 -3.92 15.87
C LEU A 269 -2.92 -5.31 15.65
N LEU A 270 -1.63 -5.46 15.92
CA LEU A 270 -0.91 -6.73 15.76
C LEU A 270 -1.10 -7.66 16.97
N PRO A 271 -1.26 -8.98 16.79
CA PRO A 271 -1.47 -9.92 17.89
C PRO A 271 -0.38 -9.88 18.97
N CYS A 272 0.89 -9.79 18.58
CA CYS A 272 2.04 -9.74 19.49
C CYS A 272 2.53 -8.32 19.83
N LYS A 273 1.88 -7.29 19.28
CA LYS A 273 2.26 -5.88 19.42
C LYS A 273 3.75 -5.66 19.11
N SER A 274 4.45 -4.81 19.87
CA SER A 274 5.90 -4.62 19.79
C SER A 274 6.72 -5.50 20.75
N SER A 275 6.07 -6.45 21.42
CA SER A 275 6.70 -7.23 22.50
C SER A 275 7.41 -8.51 22.04
N ALA A 276 6.98 -9.05 20.90
CA ALA A 276 7.50 -10.28 20.32
C ALA A 276 7.32 -10.28 18.80
N GLY A 277 8.10 -11.11 18.08
CA GLY A 277 8.07 -11.18 16.62
C GLY A 277 8.78 -10.03 15.93
N LEU A 278 8.51 -9.86 14.63
CA LEU A 278 9.19 -8.88 13.76
C LEU A 278 8.81 -7.43 14.10
N ALA A 279 7.63 -7.25 14.67
CA ALA A 279 7.14 -5.94 15.12
C ALA A 279 8.00 -5.30 16.23
N GLN A 280 8.90 -6.05 16.89
CA GLN A 280 9.92 -5.50 17.79
C GLN A 280 10.85 -4.49 17.10
N LEU A 281 11.14 -4.72 15.81
CA LEU A 281 12.03 -3.89 15.00
C LEU A 281 11.42 -2.55 14.60
N LEU A 282 10.09 -2.40 14.69
CA LEU A 282 9.39 -1.16 14.36
C LEU A 282 9.54 -0.12 15.49
N SER A 283 10.74 0.41 15.65
CA SER A 283 11.03 1.50 16.59
C SER A 283 10.66 2.85 15.96
N PRO A 284 9.84 3.71 16.61
CA PRO A 284 9.39 4.96 16.00
C PRO A 284 10.52 5.86 15.51
N HIS A 285 11.57 6.02 16.33
CA HIS A 285 12.67 6.94 16.02
C HIS A 285 13.54 6.45 14.86
N ALA A 286 13.90 5.17 14.81
CA ALA A 286 14.76 4.68 13.74
C ALA A 286 14.02 4.70 12.41
N VAL A 287 12.79 4.18 12.39
CA VAL A 287 12.07 3.91 11.15
C VAL A 287 11.53 5.21 10.52
N LEU A 288 11.10 6.18 11.33
CA LEU A 288 10.61 7.48 10.83
C LEU A 288 11.72 8.51 10.58
N SER A 289 12.97 8.21 10.96
CA SER A 289 14.13 9.01 10.55
C SER A 289 14.57 8.75 9.11
N SER A 290 14.07 7.67 8.51
CA SER A 290 14.39 7.28 7.14
C SER A 290 13.79 8.26 6.11
N GLY A 291 14.46 8.46 4.98
CA GLY A 291 14.06 9.46 3.97
C GLY A 291 12.77 9.14 3.22
N PHE A 292 12.30 7.89 3.30
CA PHE A 292 11.05 7.41 2.76
C PHE A 292 10.51 6.37 3.72
N HIS A 293 9.28 6.54 4.20
CA HIS A 293 8.61 5.55 5.03
C HIS A 293 7.09 5.70 4.98
N GLY A 294 6.39 4.57 5.10
CA GLY A 294 4.93 4.57 5.08
C GLY A 294 4.35 3.35 5.75
N LEU A 295 3.08 3.47 6.14
CA LEU A 295 2.25 2.38 6.61
C LEU A 295 1.11 2.15 5.64
N TYR A 296 0.66 0.91 5.57
CA TYR A 296 -0.48 0.49 4.77
C TYR A 296 -1.37 -0.42 5.59
N VAL A 297 -2.68 -0.22 5.49
CA VAL A 297 -3.70 -1.03 6.16
C VAL A 297 -4.77 -1.38 5.15
N ARG A 298 -4.98 -2.68 4.96
CA ARG A 298 -6.07 -3.19 4.15
C ARG A 298 -6.99 -4.09 4.97
N VAL A 299 -8.29 -3.88 4.82
CA VAL A 299 -9.32 -4.74 5.39
C VAL A 299 -10.17 -5.23 4.23
N PHE A 300 -10.14 -6.53 3.99
CA PHE A 300 -10.86 -7.14 2.88
C PHE A 300 -11.79 -8.25 3.36
N LYS A 301 -13.02 -8.25 2.85
CA LYS A 301 -14.04 -9.25 3.15
C LYS A 301 -14.01 -10.36 2.10
N LYS A 302 -13.60 -11.56 2.51
CA LYS A 302 -13.51 -12.74 1.63
C LYS A 302 -14.61 -13.74 1.96
N GLY A 303 -15.77 -13.59 1.30
CA GLY A 303 -16.95 -14.40 1.58
C GLY A 303 -17.51 -14.08 2.97
N SER A 304 -17.55 -15.08 3.86
CA SER A 304 -17.90 -14.88 5.29
C SER A 304 -16.73 -14.42 6.15
N GLY A 305 -15.49 -14.63 5.67
CA GLY A 305 -14.25 -14.34 6.39
C GLY A 305 -13.71 -12.94 6.16
N TRP A 306 -12.66 -12.60 6.91
CA TRP A 306 -11.95 -11.33 6.82
C TRP A 306 -10.46 -11.54 6.66
N GLU A 307 -9.84 -10.69 5.86
CA GLU A 307 -8.40 -10.60 5.67
C GLU A 307 -7.96 -9.20 6.04
N VAL A 308 -7.02 -9.09 6.98
CA VAL A 308 -6.41 -7.82 7.39
C VAL A 308 -4.93 -7.88 7.08
N LYS A 309 -4.49 -6.99 6.19
CA LYS A 309 -3.09 -6.81 5.81
C LYS A 309 -2.59 -5.50 6.40
N LEU A 310 -1.51 -5.56 7.16
CA LEU A 310 -0.84 -4.39 7.73
C LEU A 310 0.60 -4.41 7.22
N ASN A 311 1.03 -3.34 6.55
CA ASN A 311 2.42 -3.22 6.12
C ASN A 311 3.06 -1.97 6.68
N PHE A 312 4.37 -2.05 6.82
CA PHE A 312 5.20 -0.90 7.09
C PHE A 312 6.41 -0.95 6.17
N GLN A 313 6.79 0.15 5.54
CA GLN A 313 7.96 0.22 4.70
C GLN A 313 8.85 1.42 5.03
N ALA A 314 10.16 1.25 4.86
CA ALA A 314 11.14 2.31 5.04
C ALA A 314 12.35 2.11 4.11
N VAL A 315 12.96 3.20 3.67
CA VAL A 315 14.22 3.19 2.91
C VAL A 315 15.33 3.85 3.71
N PHE A 316 16.23 3.02 4.24
CA PHE A 316 17.37 3.43 5.04
C PHE A 316 18.59 3.77 4.20
N SER A 317 19.46 4.63 4.70
CA SER A 317 20.72 5.04 4.06
C SER A 317 21.92 4.69 4.95
N PRO A 318 22.31 3.41 5.04
CA PRO A 318 23.34 2.96 5.98
C PRO A 318 24.73 3.55 5.70
N MET A 319 25.00 3.94 4.45
CA MET A 319 26.25 4.53 4.01
C MET A 319 26.45 5.99 4.40
N ILE A 320 25.41 6.68 4.90
CA ILE A 320 25.46 8.09 5.26
C ILE A 320 25.59 8.22 6.78
N ASP A 321 26.74 8.70 7.25
CA ASP A 321 26.92 9.11 8.64
C ASP A 321 26.55 10.59 8.79
N HIS A 322 25.41 10.85 9.43
CA HIS A 322 24.89 12.20 9.64
C HIS A 322 25.73 13.02 10.64
N GLU A 323 26.39 12.36 11.61
CA GLU A 323 27.19 13.06 12.63
C GLU A 323 28.52 13.52 12.05
N ARG A 324 29.19 12.62 11.31
CA ARG A 324 30.51 12.91 10.72
C ARG A 324 30.42 13.55 9.34
N ARG A 325 29.21 13.65 8.76
CA ARG A 325 28.95 14.08 7.37
C ARG A 325 29.86 13.34 6.37
N ALA A 326 30.06 12.05 6.62
CA ALA A 326 30.95 11.20 5.87
C ALA A 326 30.17 10.10 5.13
N ILE A 327 30.68 9.70 3.97
CA ILE A 327 30.20 8.52 3.26
C ILE A 327 31.05 7.33 3.71
N LEU A 328 30.41 6.36 4.35
CA LEU A 328 31.05 5.15 4.84
C LEU A 328 30.77 3.96 3.90
N ARG A 329 31.11 2.76 4.36
CA ARG A 329 30.66 1.50 3.74
C ARG A 329 29.14 1.41 3.80
N ARG A 330 28.53 0.70 2.85
CA ARG A 330 27.09 0.42 2.89
C ARG A 330 26.71 -0.77 3.78
N ASP A 331 27.56 -1.11 4.75
CA ASP A 331 27.33 -2.20 5.70
C ASP A 331 26.10 -1.91 6.56
N TRP A 332 25.26 -2.93 6.78
CA TRP A 332 24.08 -2.77 7.61
C TRP A 332 23.76 -4.05 8.39
N SER A 333 23.07 -3.88 9.51
CA SER A 333 22.47 -4.95 10.31
C SER A 333 21.10 -4.47 10.83
N MET A 334 20.27 -5.38 11.33
CA MET A 334 19.01 -4.99 11.97
C MET A 334 19.24 -3.98 13.10
N MET A 335 20.30 -4.18 13.89
CA MET A 335 20.67 -3.25 14.95
C MET A 335 20.99 -1.86 14.40
N THR A 336 21.73 -1.72 13.30
CA THR A 336 22.07 -0.41 12.74
C THR A 336 20.89 0.24 12.01
N LEU A 337 19.99 -0.53 11.42
CA LEU A 337 18.82 0.00 10.67
C LEU A 337 17.67 0.38 11.61
N PHE A 338 17.36 -0.48 12.57
CA PHE A 338 16.16 -0.37 13.42
C PHE A 338 16.47 0.05 14.87
N GLY A 339 17.75 0.08 15.25
CA GLY A 339 18.18 0.27 16.65
C GLY A 339 17.85 -0.92 17.55
N ARG A 340 17.45 -2.07 16.97
CA ARG A 340 16.94 -3.25 17.67
C ARG A 340 17.22 -4.53 16.88
N GLU A 341 17.18 -5.65 17.58
CA GLU A 341 17.24 -7.00 17.04
C GLU A 341 16.01 -7.81 17.47
N VAL A 342 15.76 -8.95 16.84
CA VAL A 342 14.64 -9.82 17.21
C VAL A 342 15.09 -10.72 18.36
N THR A 343 14.58 -10.46 19.56
CA THR A 343 14.96 -11.20 20.78
C THR A 343 14.03 -12.36 21.08
N ARG A 344 12.74 -12.21 20.75
CA ARG A 344 11.68 -13.21 21.01
C ARG A 344 10.83 -13.44 19.77
N SER A 345 10.46 -14.69 19.49
CA SER A 345 9.50 -14.98 18.42
C SER A 345 8.05 -14.75 18.90
N CYS A 346 7.16 -14.42 17.97
CA CYS A 346 5.74 -14.22 18.29
C CYS A 346 5.04 -15.58 18.46
N PRO A 347 4.47 -15.91 19.64
CA PRO A 347 3.82 -17.20 19.88
C PRO A 347 2.49 -17.36 19.11
N LEU A 348 1.88 -16.25 18.66
CA LEU A 348 0.63 -16.25 17.91
C LEU A 348 0.82 -16.32 16.40
N ALA A 349 2.07 -16.22 15.91
CA ALA A 349 2.37 -16.27 14.48
C ALA A 349 2.52 -17.72 14.00
N ASP A 350 1.82 -18.07 12.94
CA ASP A 350 1.97 -19.35 12.23
C ASP A 350 3.30 -19.39 11.51
N THR A 351 3.68 -18.27 10.88
CA THR A 351 4.99 -18.10 10.24
C THR A 351 5.58 -16.73 10.59
N SER A 352 6.88 -16.72 10.87
CA SER A 352 7.64 -15.49 11.16
C SER A 352 8.98 -15.57 10.43
N THR A 353 9.17 -14.68 9.45
CA THR A 353 10.25 -14.87 8.48
C THR A 353 10.93 -13.58 8.04
N VAL A 354 12.25 -13.63 7.88
CA VAL A 354 13.07 -12.50 7.42
C VAL A 354 13.76 -12.89 6.13
N THR A 355 13.44 -12.21 5.03
CA THR A 355 14.04 -12.45 3.71
C THR A 355 15.02 -11.34 3.38
N VAL A 356 16.25 -11.70 3.02
CA VAL A 356 17.27 -10.78 2.48
C VAL A 356 17.44 -11.06 1.00
N MET A 357 17.17 -10.06 0.17
CA MET A 357 17.42 -10.14 -1.27
C MET A 357 18.89 -9.84 -1.56
N ARG A 358 19.47 -10.50 -2.57
CA ARG A 358 20.82 -10.16 -3.02
C ARG A 358 20.83 -8.73 -3.58
N PRO A 359 21.90 -7.95 -3.31
CA PRO A 359 22.11 -6.68 -3.97
C PRO A 359 22.11 -6.82 -5.50
N PRO A 360 21.49 -5.88 -6.22
CA PRO A 360 21.52 -5.85 -7.68
C PRO A 360 22.94 -5.63 -8.19
N THR A 361 23.38 -6.43 -9.17
CA THR A 361 24.71 -6.32 -9.78
C THR A 361 24.75 -5.14 -10.76
N LEU A 362 25.70 -4.23 -10.62
CA LEU A 362 25.92 -3.16 -11.61
C LEU A 362 26.45 -3.74 -12.93
N LYS A 363 26.21 -3.02 -14.03
CA LYS A 363 26.71 -3.38 -15.38
C LYS A 363 28.23 -3.46 -15.49
N SER A 364 28.98 -2.84 -14.56
CA SER A 364 30.44 -2.85 -14.52
C SER A 364 31.05 -4.23 -14.19
N GLY A 365 30.24 -5.23 -13.84
CA GLY A 365 30.68 -6.63 -13.75
C GLY A 365 31.64 -6.96 -12.60
N ILE A 366 31.94 -6.00 -11.73
CA ILE A 366 32.73 -6.26 -10.51
C ILE A 366 31.84 -7.05 -9.55
N GLN A 367 32.20 -8.30 -9.29
CA GLN A 367 31.56 -9.08 -8.22
C GLN A 367 32.06 -8.53 -6.88
N ASP A 368 31.19 -7.83 -6.18
CA ASP A 368 31.45 -7.44 -4.80
C ASP A 368 31.44 -8.70 -3.93
N ASN A 369 32.49 -8.91 -3.14
CA ASN A 369 32.47 -9.90 -2.06
C ASN A 369 31.48 -9.40 -1.00
N ILE A 370 30.37 -10.13 -0.87
CA ILE A 370 29.28 -9.81 0.05
C ILE A 370 29.23 -10.89 1.11
N VAL A 371 29.23 -10.48 2.38
CA VAL A 371 29.13 -11.40 3.52
C VAL A 371 27.80 -11.18 4.22
N LEU A 372 27.01 -12.25 4.33
CA LEU A 372 25.74 -12.26 5.04
C LEU A 372 25.95 -12.76 6.48
N SER A 373 25.36 -12.08 7.44
CA SER A 373 25.40 -12.42 8.86
C SER A 373 23.97 -12.57 9.41
N PRO A 374 23.67 -13.61 10.21
CA PRO A 374 24.49 -14.81 10.43
C PRO A 374 24.59 -15.65 9.15
N GLN A 375 25.67 -16.43 8.98
CA GLN A 375 25.79 -17.29 7.81
C GLN A 375 24.73 -18.41 7.84
N PRO A 376 24.00 -18.69 6.74
CA PRO A 376 22.91 -19.67 6.71
C PRO A 376 23.31 -21.08 7.18
N MET A 377 24.56 -21.49 6.93
CA MET A 377 25.08 -22.82 7.26
C MET A 377 25.61 -22.95 8.69
N MET A 378 25.98 -21.84 9.35
CA MET A 378 26.59 -21.85 10.68
C MET A 378 25.55 -22.15 11.78
N TRP A 379 24.30 -21.76 11.57
CA TRP A 379 23.20 -22.04 12.52
C TRP A 379 22.66 -23.48 12.41
N GLU A 380 22.85 -24.15 11.27
CA GLU A 380 22.54 -25.59 11.14
C GLU A 380 23.43 -26.42 12.07
N GLN A 381 24.66 -25.97 12.36
CA GLN A 381 25.57 -26.63 13.30
C GLN A 381 25.13 -26.41 14.77
N LEU A 382 24.62 -25.23 15.12
CA LEU A 382 24.03 -24.94 16.44
C LEU A 382 22.73 -25.74 16.69
N LEU A 383 21.97 -26.07 15.64
CA LEU A 383 20.81 -26.97 15.69
C LEU A 383 21.19 -28.44 15.93
N LEU A 384 22.44 -28.81 15.65
CA LEU A 384 22.95 -30.17 15.83
C LEU A 384 23.71 -30.34 17.15
N SER A 385 24.26 -29.26 17.72
CA SER A 385 25.06 -29.30 18.96
C SER A 385 24.25 -29.42 20.25
N ASP A 386 22.96 -29.04 20.24
CA ASP A 386 22.10 -29.09 21.44
C ASP A 386 21.39 -30.45 21.64
N ALA A 387 21.79 -31.48 20.88
CA ALA A 387 21.26 -32.84 21.03
C ALA A 387 21.86 -33.63 22.21
N ASP A 388 22.82 -33.07 22.97
CA ASP A 388 23.59 -33.80 23.99
C ASP A 388 23.37 -33.29 25.43
N PHE A 389 22.15 -32.84 25.80
CA PHE A 389 21.84 -32.53 27.20
C PHE A 389 20.44 -33.02 27.63
N SER A 390 20.25 -34.34 27.62
CA SER A 390 19.34 -35.06 28.55
C SER A 390 19.46 -36.57 28.32
N ALA A 391 20.61 -37.12 28.67
CA ALA A 391 20.78 -38.56 28.81
C ALA A 391 21.47 -38.83 30.15
N GLU A 392 20.74 -38.65 31.25
CA GLU A 392 21.08 -39.36 32.48
C GLU A 392 19.87 -39.62 33.38
N MET A 393 19.77 -40.90 33.76
CA MET A 393 19.03 -41.54 34.85
C MET A 393 17.57 -42.00 34.64
N ASP A 394 17.52 -43.30 34.29
CA ASP A 394 16.79 -44.39 34.95
C ASP A 394 15.29 -44.60 34.66
N ALA A 395 15.01 -45.65 33.88
CA ALA A 395 14.40 -46.86 34.45
C ALA A 395 14.48 -48.07 33.48
N GLN A 396 14.71 -49.21 34.11
CA GLN A 396 15.07 -50.51 33.57
C GLN A 396 13.87 -51.28 33.00
N LYS A 397 14.18 -52.11 31.99
CA LYS A 397 13.65 -53.47 31.73
C LYS A 397 12.32 -53.66 30.96
N ASP A 398 12.49 -54.51 29.95
CA ASP A 398 11.58 -55.57 29.48
C ASP A 398 10.34 -55.14 28.68
N ALA A 399 10.47 -55.12 27.35
CA ALA A 399 9.70 -55.96 26.43
C ALA A 399 10.07 -55.62 24.98
N ALA A 400 10.38 -56.65 24.20
CA ALA A 400 10.48 -56.56 22.75
C ALA A 400 9.06 -56.59 22.19
N ASP A 401 8.58 -55.46 21.69
CA ASP A 401 7.60 -55.26 20.61
C ASP A 401 7.42 -53.74 20.46
N ASP A 402 7.00 -53.28 19.28
CA ASP A 402 6.81 -51.87 18.86
C ASP A 402 8.00 -51.20 18.13
N ILE A 403 8.33 -51.74 16.95
CA ILE A 403 9.20 -51.08 15.95
C ILE A 403 8.43 -50.07 15.07
N GLU A 404 7.10 -49.92 15.19
CA GLU A 404 6.32 -49.03 14.29
C GLU A 404 6.19 -47.56 14.75
N ASP A 405 6.32 -47.22 16.04
CA ASP A 405 6.16 -45.82 16.50
C ASP A 405 7.43 -44.95 16.34
N SER A 406 8.58 -45.57 16.06
CA SER A 406 9.85 -44.85 15.89
C SER A 406 10.07 -44.28 14.48
N VAL A 407 9.22 -44.66 13.51
CA VAL A 407 9.31 -44.19 12.12
C VAL A 407 8.48 -42.91 11.93
N GLU A 408 7.31 -42.79 12.56
CA GLU A 408 6.46 -41.59 12.49
C GLU A 408 7.11 -40.37 13.16
N ALA A 409 7.73 -40.56 14.34
CA ALA A 409 8.49 -39.51 15.05
C ALA A 409 9.77 -39.09 14.30
N LYS A 410 10.39 -40.00 13.54
CA LYS A 410 11.53 -39.69 12.67
C LYS A 410 11.12 -39.03 11.35
N LYS A 411 9.88 -39.25 10.88
CA LYS A 411 9.32 -38.63 9.66
C LYS A 411 8.87 -37.18 9.89
N HIS A 412 8.37 -36.85 11.09
CA HIS A 412 8.12 -35.46 11.51
C HIS A 412 9.41 -34.67 11.83
N ARG A 413 10.56 -35.35 11.98
CA ARG A 413 11.89 -34.75 12.13
C ARG A 413 12.48 -34.26 10.79
N SER A 414 11.63 -34.07 9.78
CA SER A 414 11.99 -33.52 8.47
C SER A 414 12.30 -32.02 8.58
N LYS A 415 13.56 -31.70 8.88
CA LYS A 415 14.31 -30.56 8.33
C LYS A 415 13.58 -29.20 8.29
N THR A 416 13.07 -28.67 9.40
CA THR A 416 12.87 -27.21 9.47
C THR A 416 14.22 -26.52 9.56
N ARG A 417 14.75 -26.11 8.40
CA ARG A 417 15.99 -25.33 8.33
C ARG A 417 15.76 -23.93 8.90
N PHE A 418 16.72 -23.45 9.70
CA PHE A 418 16.72 -22.08 10.21
C PHE A 418 16.79 -21.04 9.09
N ALA A 419 17.53 -21.35 8.01
CA ALA A 419 17.64 -20.52 6.82
C ALA A 419 17.38 -21.34 5.55
N THR A 420 16.62 -20.76 4.62
CA THR A 420 16.36 -21.32 3.30
C THR A 420 16.93 -20.41 2.22
N ILE A 421 17.78 -20.96 1.36
CA ILE A 421 18.38 -20.23 0.23
C ILE A 421 17.53 -20.48 -1.01
N PHE A 422 17.05 -19.40 -1.60
CA PHE A 422 16.28 -19.42 -2.84
C PHE A 422 17.21 -19.11 -4.02
N GLN A 423 17.56 -20.14 -4.78
CA GLN A 423 18.54 -20.02 -5.87
C GLN A 423 18.05 -19.16 -7.05
N ARG A 424 16.74 -19.11 -7.29
CA ARG A 424 16.15 -18.42 -8.45
C ARG A 424 16.32 -16.90 -8.38
N GLN A 425 16.14 -16.31 -7.20
CA GLN A 425 16.32 -14.88 -6.96
C GLN A 425 17.57 -14.54 -6.12
N GLN A 426 18.38 -15.55 -5.80
CA GLN A 426 19.54 -15.44 -4.93
C GLN A 426 19.20 -14.80 -3.57
N SER A 427 18.00 -15.05 -3.04
CA SER A 427 17.56 -14.53 -1.74
C SER A 427 17.75 -15.57 -0.64
N VAL A 428 17.86 -15.11 0.60
CA VAL A 428 18.01 -15.95 1.79
C VAL A 428 16.90 -15.60 2.76
N ALA A 429 16.14 -16.59 3.22
CA ALA A 429 15.09 -16.40 4.20
C ALA A 429 15.40 -17.10 5.52
N TYR A 430 15.40 -16.35 6.62
CA TYR A 430 15.54 -16.82 7.98
C TYR A 430 14.16 -17.08 8.60
N ASN A 431 14.02 -18.18 9.33
CA ASN A 431 12.82 -18.52 10.07
C ASN A 431 12.93 -17.96 11.50
N ALA A 432 12.46 -16.73 11.69
CA ALA A 432 12.45 -16.05 12.98
C ALA A 432 11.50 -16.70 13.99
N LYS A 433 10.55 -17.54 13.54
CA LYS A 433 9.68 -18.30 14.44
C LYS A 433 10.51 -19.22 15.34
N GLU A 434 11.46 -19.96 14.77
CA GLU A 434 12.28 -20.97 15.47
C GLU A 434 13.23 -20.40 16.54
N LEU A 435 13.32 -19.07 16.66
CA LEU A 435 14.08 -18.40 17.71
C LEU A 435 13.62 -18.81 19.13
N TRP A 436 12.36 -19.26 19.31
CA TRP A 436 11.86 -19.76 20.60
C TRP A 436 12.69 -20.92 21.17
N ARG A 437 13.37 -21.70 20.31
CA ARG A 437 14.22 -22.82 20.73
C ARG A 437 15.50 -22.35 21.45
N TYR A 438 15.87 -21.07 21.28
CA TYR A 438 17.13 -20.51 21.77
C TYR A 438 16.85 -19.20 22.53
N PRO A 439 16.49 -19.27 23.83
CA PRO A 439 16.06 -18.09 24.60
C PRO A 439 17.15 -17.02 24.80
N GLU A 440 18.44 -17.37 24.69
CA GLU A 440 19.56 -16.42 24.73
C GLU A 440 20.00 -15.93 23.34
N ALA A 441 19.49 -16.52 22.26
CA ALA A 441 19.86 -16.10 20.91
C ALA A 441 19.06 -14.88 20.48
N HIS A 442 19.74 -13.97 19.79
CA HIS A 442 19.12 -12.81 19.16
C HIS A 442 19.37 -12.87 17.65
N LEU A 443 18.31 -12.64 16.87
CA LEU A 443 18.41 -12.61 15.43
C LEU A 443 18.70 -11.18 14.97
N ASN A 444 19.96 -10.94 14.61
CA ASN A 444 20.44 -9.70 14.02
C ASN A 444 20.99 -9.98 12.62
N VAL A 445 20.12 -9.86 11.61
CA VAL A 445 20.50 -10.10 10.21
C VAL A 445 21.20 -8.86 9.65
N GLY A 446 22.32 -9.05 8.97
CA GLY A 446 23.09 -7.98 8.35
C GLY A 446 23.86 -8.42 7.11
N LEU A 447 24.29 -7.43 6.35
CA LEU A 447 25.05 -7.59 5.11
C LEU A 447 26.27 -6.66 5.16
N SER A 448 27.45 -7.18 4.84
CA SER A 448 28.69 -6.42 4.80
C SER A 448 29.46 -6.57 3.50
N TRP A 449 30.24 -5.54 3.18
CA TRP A 449 31.12 -5.40 2.02
C TRP A 449 32.57 -5.22 2.50
N PRO A 450 33.28 -6.31 2.84
CA PRO A 450 34.60 -6.24 3.47
C PRO A 450 35.64 -5.46 2.64
N ASP A 451 35.56 -5.59 1.32
CA ASP A 451 36.50 -5.00 0.37
C ASP A 451 36.17 -3.52 0.05
N GLU A 452 35.02 -3.02 0.48
CA GLU A 452 34.63 -1.63 0.26
C GLU A 452 35.33 -0.72 1.28
N GLN A 453 35.92 0.40 0.85
CA GLN A 453 36.46 1.40 1.76
C GLN A 453 35.46 2.54 2.02
N ALA A 454 34.84 3.04 0.96
CA ALA A 454 33.78 4.04 1.01
C ALA A 454 32.81 3.80 -0.15
N PHE A 455 31.52 3.97 0.10
CA PHE A 455 30.49 3.78 -0.91
C PHE A 455 30.59 4.84 -2.01
N ARG A 456 30.49 4.40 -3.27
CA ARG A 456 30.43 5.29 -4.44
C ARG A 456 29.06 5.19 -5.08
N PHE A 457 28.34 6.31 -5.11
CA PHE A 457 27.00 6.35 -5.71
C PHE A 457 27.05 6.02 -7.21
N PRO A 458 26.21 5.09 -7.69
CA PRO A 458 26.11 4.79 -9.11
C PRO A 458 25.58 5.99 -9.89
N THR A 459 26.07 6.18 -11.11
CA THR A 459 25.46 7.10 -12.08
C THR A 459 24.24 6.44 -12.71
N LEU A 460 23.26 7.23 -13.17
CA LEU A 460 22.00 6.72 -13.73
C LEU A 460 22.21 5.71 -14.88
N GLY A 461 23.25 5.89 -15.70
CA GLY A 461 23.60 4.98 -16.79
C GLY A 461 24.17 3.62 -16.36
N SER A 462 24.72 3.54 -15.14
CA SER A 462 25.30 2.31 -14.58
C SER A 462 24.26 1.34 -13.98
N LEU A 463 23.00 1.78 -13.90
CA LEU A 463 21.92 1.00 -13.32
C LEU A 463 21.59 -0.24 -14.18
N PRO A 464 21.39 -1.42 -13.55
CA PRO A 464 21.19 -2.69 -14.25
C PRO A 464 19.96 -2.73 -15.14
N ALA A 465 18.85 -2.11 -14.73
CA ALA A 465 17.65 -1.93 -15.54
C ALA A 465 16.94 -0.63 -15.13
N PRO A 466 16.95 0.44 -15.95
CA PRO A 466 16.12 1.61 -15.67
C PRO A 466 14.64 1.23 -15.74
N PRO A 467 13.75 1.91 -15.00
CA PRO A 467 12.31 1.66 -15.10
C PRO A 467 11.86 1.83 -16.55
N SER A 468 11.02 0.91 -17.03
CA SER A 468 10.51 0.95 -18.42
C SER A 468 9.62 2.15 -18.66
N LEU A 469 8.99 2.68 -17.62
CA LEU A 469 8.18 3.89 -17.64
C LEU A 469 8.65 4.85 -16.56
N THR A 470 8.84 6.12 -16.91
CA THR A 470 9.02 7.20 -15.94
C THR A 470 7.93 8.23 -16.14
N ALA A 471 7.53 8.89 -15.06
CA ALA A 471 6.50 9.91 -15.13
C ALA A 471 6.80 11.08 -14.21
N SER A 472 6.45 12.27 -14.68
CA SER A 472 6.51 13.50 -13.90
C SER A 472 5.32 14.39 -14.24
N ARG A 473 4.86 15.13 -13.24
CA ARG A 473 3.81 16.12 -13.35
C ARG A 473 4.38 17.44 -12.87
N SER A 474 4.20 18.50 -13.64
CA SER A 474 4.53 19.86 -13.23
C SER A 474 3.34 20.79 -13.41
N LEU A 475 3.26 21.78 -12.53
CA LEU A 475 2.29 22.86 -12.62
C LEU A 475 3.04 24.15 -12.97
N ILE A 476 2.81 24.67 -14.17
CA ILE A 476 3.41 25.92 -14.64
C ILE A 476 2.38 27.02 -14.41
N SER A 477 2.67 28.01 -13.58
CA SER A 477 1.75 29.12 -13.32
C SER A 477 2.10 30.34 -14.14
N SER A 478 1.09 31.08 -14.62
CA SER A 478 1.25 32.42 -15.18
C SER A 478 0.34 33.37 -14.40
N GLY A 479 0.93 34.17 -13.51
CA GLY A 479 0.19 35.00 -12.58
C GLY A 479 -0.53 34.21 -11.48
N GLN A 480 -1.52 34.85 -10.86
CA GLN A 480 -2.27 34.32 -9.70
C GLN A 480 -3.60 33.63 -10.07
N GLU A 481 -4.00 33.68 -11.35
CA GLU A 481 -5.33 33.25 -11.82
C GLU A 481 -5.28 32.02 -12.73
N ALA A 482 -4.20 31.87 -13.50
CA ALA A 482 -4.07 30.84 -14.51
C ALA A 482 -2.81 30.01 -14.32
N GLY A 483 -2.89 28.75 -14.73
CA GLY A 483 -1.77 27.84 -14.81
C GLY A 483 -1.99 26.81 -15.89
N GLN A 484 -0.99 25.96 -16.07
CA GLN A 484 -0.98 24.87 -17.01
C GLN A 484 -0.41 23.64 -16.31
N VAL A 485 -1.12 22.53 -16.40
CA VAL A 485 -0.61 21.23 -15.94
C VAL A 485 0.11 20.58 -17.11
N VAL A 486 1.31 20.07 -16.84
CA VAL A 486 2.14 19.35 -17.81
C VAL A 486 2.49 17.99 -17.25
N LEU A 487 1.94 16.95 -17.87
CA LEU A 487 2.26 15.57 -17.60
C LEU A 487 3.29 15.08 -18.63
N ARG A 488 4.36 14.47 -18.17
CA ARG A 488 5.38 13.83 -19.02
C ARG A 488 5.49 12.37 -18.64
N ILE A 489 5.26 11.47 -19.60
CA ILE A 489 5.46 10.03 -19.42
C ILE A 489 6.44 9.54 -20.48
N SER A 490 7.56 8.98 -20.05
CA SER A 490 8.61 8.45 -20.92
C SER A 490 8.59 6.93 -20.91
N ASN A 491 8.48 6.32 -22.09
CA ASN A 491 8.62 4.90 -22.31
C ASN A 491 10.04 4.59 -22.76
N LYS A 492 10.83 3.99 -21.87
CA LYS A 492 12.21 3.56 -22.14
C LYS A 492 12.30 2.17 -22.76
N ASP A 493 11.18 1.48 -22.94
CA ASP A 493 11.13 0.21 -23.67
C ASP A 493 11.37 0.48 -25.16
N ILE A 494 12.39 -0.17 -25.72
CA ILE A 494 12.78 0.00 -27.13
C ILE A 494 11.82 -0.77 -28.04
N LEU A 495 11.16 -1.83 -27.55
CA LEU A 495 10.44 -2.78 -28.40
C LEU A 495 8.92 -2.63 -28.32
N HIS A 496 8.39 -2.33 -27.13
CA HIS A 496 6.95 -2.42 -26.89
C HIS A 496 6.34 -1.04 -26.60
N GLU A 497 5.20 -0.78 -27.23
CA GLU A 497 4.34 0.32 -26.81
C GLU A 497 3.71 0.02 -25.44
N ARG A 498 3.39 1.07 -24.70
CA ARG A 498 2.79 0.95 -23.37
C ARG A 498 1.47 1.69 -23.35
N ARG A 499 0.42 0.99 -22.89
CA ARG A 499 -0.87 1.61 -22.55
C ARG A 499 -0.88 1.90 -21.05
N VAL A 500 -1.33 3.08 -20.67
CA VAL A 500 -1.40 3.50 -19.27
C VAL A 500 -2.71 4.21 -18.98
N LEU A 501 -3.26 4.01 -17.79
CA LEU A 501 -4.33 4.83 -17.24
C LEU A 501 -3.72 5.95 -16.40
N TYR A 502 -3.88 7.19 -16.86
CA TYR A 502 -3.56 8.39 -16.10
C TYR A 502 -4.78 8.82 -15.29
N THR A 503 -4.64 8.80 -13.96
CA THR A 503 -5.66 9.23 -13.00
C THR A 503 -5.18 10.45 -12.24
N GLU A 504 -5.94 11.54 -12.32
CA GLU A 504 -5.66 12.81 -11.64
C GLU A 504 -6.87 13.24 -10.84
N SER A 505 -6.66 13.49 -9.54
CA SER A 505 -7.66 14.09 -8.64
C SER A 505 -7.17 15.47 -8.22
N LEU A 506 -7.86 16.53 -8.64
CA LEU A 506 -7.52 17.90 -8.26
C LEU A 506 -8.58 18.48 -7.35
N PRO A 507 -8.20 19.27 -6.33
CA PRO A 507 -9.17 19.92 -5.47
C PRO A 507 -10.01 20.92 -6.27
N TRP A 508 -11.21 21.25 -5.77
CA TRP A 508 -12.13 22.20 -6.40
C TRP A 508 -11.52 23.60 -6.64
N LEU A 509 -10.41 23.92 -5.98
CA LEU A 509 -9.64 25.15 -6.15
C LEU A 509 -9.08 25.29 -7.57
N LEU A 510 -8.89 24.18 -8.29
CA LEU A 510 -8.45 24.17 -9.67
C LEU A 510 -9.62 23.82 -10.58
N LYS A 511 -9.79 24.61 -11.64
CA LYS A 511 -10.76 24.38 -12.70
C LYS A 511 -10.02 24.09 -14.01
N PRO A 512 -9.82 22.81 -14.35
CA PRO A 512 -9.20 22.43 -15.61
C PRO A 512 -10.08 22.69 -16.82
N TYR A 513 -9.47 23.13 -17.93
CA TYR A 513 -10.14 23.35 -19.21
C TYR A 513 -9.87 22.19 -20.16
N MET A 514 -10.74 21.18 -20.17
CA MET A 514 -10.55 19.96 -20.99
C MET A 514 -10.38 20.24 -22.49
N HIS A 515 -11.00 21.30 -23.02
CA HIS A 515 -10.86 21.69 -24.43
C HIS A 515 -9.44 22.17 -24.81
N THR A 516 -8.59 22.45 -23.82
CA THR A 516 -7.19 22.86 -24.02
C THR A 516 -6.21 21.69 -23.99
N ILE A 517 -6.69 20.45 -23.83
CA ILE A 517 -5.83 19.26 -23.83
C ILE A 517 -5.05 19.20 -25.15
N ARG A 518 -3.72 19.17 -25.03
CA ARG A 518 -2.79 18.94 -26.14
C ARG A 518 -1.89 17.78 -25.78
N ILE A 519 -1.64 16.92 -26.76
CA ILE A 519 -0.76 15.76 -26.61
C ILE A 519 0.31 15.84 -27.69
N ASP A 520 1.56 15.90 -27.25
CA ASP A 520 2.76 15.89 -28.09
C ASP A 520 3.56 14.63 -27.75
N VAL A 521 4.10 13.95 -28.76
CA VAL A 521 4.96 12.77 -28.57
C VAL A 521 6.33 13.09 -29.13
N ARG A 522 7.34 13.05 -28.26
CA ARG A 522 8.74 13.31 -28.62
C ARG A 522 9.51 12.02 -28.59
N THR A 523 10.18 11.69 -29.68
CA THR A 523 11.12 10.56 -29.71
C THR A 523 12.42 10.98 -29.01
N ASP A 524 13.05 10.06 -28.29
CA ASP A 524 14.25 10.36 -27.50
C ASP A 524 15.48 10.75 -28.36
N GLN A 525 15.35 10.68 -29.69
CA GLN A 525 16.37 11.02 -30.67
C GLN A 525 16.59 12.53 -30.87
N ALA A 526 15.72 13.39 -30.32
CA ALA A 526 15.75 14.84 -30.56
C ALA A 526 16.74 15.63 -29.67
N SER A 527 17.46 15.00 -28.73
CA SER A 527 18.30 15.70 -27.74
C SER A 527 19.77 15.93 -28.15
N LEU A 528 20.23 15.49 -29.33
CA LEU A 528 21.62 15.68 -29.77
C LEU A 528 21.72 16.71 -30.90
N LYS A 529 21.20 17.94 -30.70
CA LYS A 529 21.68 19.10 -31.47
C LYS A 529 23.02 19.55 -30.88
N GLY A 530 24.11 18.91 -31.28
CA GLY A 530 25.46 19.42 -30.97
C GLY A 530 26.59 18.40 -30.80
N HIS A 531 26.33 17.10 -30.88
CA HIS A 531 27.41 16.10 -30.93
C HIS A 531 27.31 15.33 -32.25
N THR A 532 28.43 15.24 -32.97
CA THR A 532 28.59 14.30 -34.07
C THR A 532 28.28 12.89 -33.56
N PRO A 533 27.31 12.16 -34.14
CA PRO A 533 26.98 10.83 -33.66
C PRO A 533 28.21 9.93 -33.82
N SER A 534 28.65 9.30 -32.74
CA SER A 534 29.53 8.14 -32.80
C SER A 534 28.80 7.01 -33.53
N GLU A 535 29.50 6.27 -34.38
CA GLU A 535 28.95 5.23 -35.27
C GLU A 535 28.22 4.08 -34.53
N ASP A 536 28.36 3.98 -33.20
CA ASP A 536 27.74 2.95 -32.36
C ASP A 536 26.34 3.28 -31.80
N GLU A 537 25.82 4.51 -31.94
CA GLU A 537 24.45 4.82 -31.53
C GLU A 537 23.45 4.43 -32.62
N SER A 538 23.00 3.18 -32.58
CA SER A 538 21.97 2.65 -33.48
C SER A 538 20.65 3.41 -33.29
N ARG A 539 20.35 4.31 -34.24
CA ARG A 539 19.07 5.03 -34.30
C ARG A 539 17.92 4.05 -34.54
N ARG A 540 17.00 3.91 -33.57
CA ARG A 540 15.73 3.21 -33.76
C ARG A 540 14.97 3.82 -34.96
N VAL A 541 14.59 3.00 -35.92
CA VAL A 541 13.69 3.40 -37.00
C VAL A 541 12.26 3.24 -36.48
N TYR A 542 11.49 4.33 -36.54
CA TYR A 542 10.06 4.31 -36.19
C TYR A 542 9.25 3.99 -37.43
N PHE A 543 8.28 3.08 -37.29
CA PHE A 543 7.24 2.93 -38.31
C PHE A 543 6.22 4.05 -38.18
N ARG A 544 5.56 4.37 -39.29
CA ARG A 544 4.65 5.52 -39.38
C ARG A 544 3.44 5.36 -38.47
N ASP A 545 2.89 4.15 -38.40
CA ASP A 545 1.78 3.76 -37.53
C ASP A 545 2.13 3.87 -36.04
N GLU A 546 3.39 3.65 -35.63
CA GLU A 546 3.81 3.81 -34.23
C GLU A 546 3.60 5.25 -33.74
N LEU A 547 3.88 6.24 -34.60
CA LEU A 547 3.84 7.67 -34.28
C LEU A 547 2.57 8.37 -34.76
N GLU A 548 1.62 7.65 -35.36
CA GLU A 548 0.35 8.24 -35.77
C GLU A 548 -0.66 8.28 -34.61
N PRO A 549 -1.42 9.39 -34.44
CA PRO A 549 -2.50 9.43 -33.47
C PRO A 549 -3.57 8.38 -33.82
N PRO A 550 -4.34 7.88 -32.84
CA PRO A 550 -4.57 8.46 -31.51
C PRO A 550 -3.56 8.03 -30.44
N PHE A 551 -3.12 9.00 -29.64
CA PHE A 551 -2.37 8.79 -28.38
C PHE A 551 -3.28 8.83 -27.15
N LEU A 552 -4.43 9.52 -27.25
CA LEU A 552 -5.51 9.47 -26.27
C LEU A 552 -6.56 8.49 -26.78
N LEU A 553 -6.70 7.35 -26.10
CA LEU A 553 -7.63 6.30 -26.50
C LEU A 553 -9.02 6.52 -25.91
N SER A 554 -9.08 6.97 -24.65
CA SER A 554 -10.33 7.23 -23.95
C SER A 554 -10.12 8.28 -22.86
N LEU A 555 -11.14 9.08 -22.61
CA LEU A 555 -11.12 10.18 -21.64
C LEU A 555 -12.45 10.21 -20.88
N ALA A 556 -12.40 9.99 -19.58
CA ALA A 556 -13.51 10.18 -18.66
C ALA A 556 -13.14 11.26 -17.64
N HIS A 557 -14.06 12.17 -17.34
CA HIS A 557 -13.81 13.19 -16.33
C HIS A 557 -15.07 13.57 -15.56
N GLN A 558 -14.85 14.04 -14.35
CA GLN A 558 -15.87 14.60 -13.48
C GLN A 558 -15.47 16.04 -13.15
N PRO A 559 -16.23 17.06 -13.57
CA PRO A 559 -15.85 18.46 -13.38
C PRO A 559 -15.88 18.87 -11.90
N PRO A 560 -15.01 19.81 -11.49
CA PRO A 560 -15.03 20.33 -10.12
C PRO A 560 -16.27 21.22 -9.91
N VAL A 561 -16.82 21.19 -8.71
CA VAL A 561 -17.86 22.13 -8.25
C VAL A 561 -17.28 22.95 -7.10
N PRO A 562 -17.20 24.29 -7.22
CA PRO A 562 -16.56 25.12 -6.21
C PRO A 562 -17.10 24.86 -4.80
N ARG A 563 -16.21 24.58 -3.84
CA ARG A 563 -16.51 24.29 -2.41
C ARG A 563 -17.35 23.05 -2.14
N GLU A 564 -17.66 22.27 -3.17
CA GLU A 564 -18.55 21.12 -3.05
C GLU A 564 -17.89 19.82 -3.50
N ARG A 565 -17.07 19.84 -4.56
CA ARG A 565 -16.56 18.60 -5.17
C ARG A 565 -15.26 18.78 -5.96
N SER A 566 -14.32 17.87 -5.75
CA SER A 566 -13.07 17.75 -6.50
C SER A 566 -13.28 17.35 -7.96
N PHE A 567 -12.27 17.65 -8.78
CA PHE A 567 -12.16 17.21 -10.16
C PHE A 567 -11.50 15.83 -10.21
N LEU A 568 -12.00 14.95 -11.09
CA LEU A 568 -11.37 13.67 -11.41
C LEU A 568 -11.19 13.57 -12.93
N LEU A 569 -10.02 13.12 -13.35
CA LEU A 569 -9.68 12.82 -14.74
C LEU A 569 -9.11 11.41 -14.83
N GLU A 570 -9.66 10.61 -15.75
CA GLU A 570 -9.18 9.29 -16.11
C GLU A 570 -8.95 9.25 -17.62
N ALA A 571 -7.69 9.20 -18.04
CA ALA A 571 -7.29 9.18 -19.45
C ALA A 571 -6.50 7.91 -19.77
N GLU A 572 -6.93 7.15 -20.78
CA GLU A 572 -6.17 6.03 -21.31
C GLU A 572 -5.24 6.53 -22.41
N LEU A 573 -3.93 6.41 -22.17
CA LEU A 573 -2.88 6.95 -23.01
C LEU A 573 -2.07 5.81 -23.65
N ARG A 574 -1.80 5.95 -24.95
CA ARG A 574 -0.90 5.09 -25.72
C ARG A 574 0.46 5.78 -25.88
N ILE A 575 1.51 5.15 -25.38
CA ILE A 575 2.87 5.69 -25.40
C ILE A 575 3.73 4.79 -26.29
N PRO A 576 4.19 5.30 -27.45
CA PRO A 576 5.05 4.53 -28.35
C PRO A 576 6.38 4.10 -27.70
N PRO A 577 7.07 3.07 -28.25
CA PRO A 577 8.40 2.66 -27.77
C PRO A 577 9.41 3.82 -27.83
N SER A 578 10.36 3.87 -26.89
CA SER A 578 11.47 4.85 -26.85
C SER A 578 11.05 6.32 -27.06
N SER A 579 9.91 6.69 -26.49
CA SER A 579 9.29 8.00 -26.69
C SER A 579 8.77 8.60 -25.39
N THR A 580 8.62 9.92 -25.38
CA THR A 580 8.08 10.69 -24.28
C THR A 580 6.79 11.38 -24.71
N LEU A 581 5.67 10.97 -24.11
CA LEU A 581 4.37 11.61 -24.26
C LEU A 581 4.26 12.80 -23.30
N ILE A 582 3.87 13.95 -23.84
CA ILE A 582 3.65 15.19 -23.10
C ILE A 582 2.18 15.57 -23.27
N LEU A 583 1.42 15.48 -22.17
CA LEU A 583 0.02 15.91 -22.11
C LEU A 583 -0.05 17.23 -21.35
N THR A 584 -0.66 18.25 -21.96
CA THR A 584 -0.84 19.57 -21.34
C THR A 584 -2.29 20.01 -21.35
N TYR A 585 -2.73 20.70 -20.30
CA TYR A 585 -4.02 21.38 -20.25
C TYR A 585 -3.95 22.59 -19.32
N ASP A 586 -4.72 23.62 -19.63
CA ASP A 586 -4.78 24.85 -18.87
C ASP A 586 -5.76 24.69 -17.68
N VAL A 587 -5.43 25.35 -16.57
CA VAL A 587 -6.21 25.36 -15.33
C VAL A 587 -6.43 26.80 -14.87
N ALA A 588 -7.63 27.11 -14.39
CA ALA A 588 -7.90 28.34 -13.66
C ALA A 588 -7.87 28.08 -12.15
N LYS A 589 -7.34 29.04 -11.38
CA LYS A 589 -7.28 29.01 -9.92
C LYS A 589 -8.48 29.74 -9.34
N ALA A 590 -9.12 29.18 -8.31
CA ALA A 590 -10.21 29.82 -7.62
C ALA A 590 -9.69 30.89 -6.65
N TYR A 591 -10.41 32.02 -6.54
CA TYR A 591 -10.23 32.95 -5.44
C TYR A 591 -10.84 32.38 -4.16
N LEU A 592 -10.04 32.37 -3.12
CA LEU A 592 -10.42 31.90 -1.80
C LEU A 592 -10.96 33.06 -0.97
N ARG A 593 -11.89 32.73 -0.07
CA ARG A 593 -12.30 33.65 1.00
C ARG A 593 -11.19 33.69 2.05
N TYR A 594 -11.11 34.78 2.82
CA TYR A 594 -10.07 34.90 3.86
C TYR A 594 -10.11 33.73 4.88
N THR A 595 -11.29 33.16 5.15
CA THR A 595 -11.50 32.01 6.05
C THR A 595 -11.09 30.67 5.44
N GLU A 596 -10.83 30.61 4.13
CA GLU A 596 -10.50 29.38 3.40
C GLU A 596 -9.00 29.18 3.24
N HIS A 597 -8.20 30.19 3.60
CA HIS A 597 -6.75 30.04 3.67
C HIS A 597 -6.34 29.19 4.86
N LEU A 598 -5.28 28.41 4.68
CA LEU A 598 -4.55 27.79 5.78
C LEU A 598 -4.02 28.89 6.72
N PRO A 599 -3.75 28.56 8.01
CA PRO A 599 -3.18 29.52 8.97
C PRO A 599 -1.94 30.25 8.45
N ASP A 600 -1.13 29.57 7.62
CA ASP A 600 -0.11 30.18 6.78
C ASP A 600 -0.58 30.21 5.32
N ALA A 601 -1.09 31.36 4.88
CA ALA A 601 -1.58 31.53 3.53
C ALA A 601 -0.46 31.67 2.48
N HIS A 602 0.77 31.99 2.89
CA HIS A 602 1.91 32.13 1.97
C HIS A 602 2.49 30.77 1.53
N ARG A 603 2.24 29.70 2.30
CA ARG A 603 2.66 28.34 1.97
C ARG A 603 1.98 27.80 0.70
N GLY A 604 0.72 28.16 0.45
CA GLY A 604 -0.09 27.55 -0.61
C GLY A 604 -0.70 26.19 -0.22
N PHE A 605 -1.23 25.47 -1.20
CA PHE A 605 -1.97 24.22 -1.02
C PHE A 605 -1.23 23.04 -1.65
N ASP A 606 -1.11 21.93 -0.93
CA ASP A 606 -0.52 20.71 -1.50
C ASP A 606 -1.52 20.03 -2.46
N LEU A 607 -1.04 19.60 -3.62
CA LEU A 607 -1.78 18.82 -4.60
C LEU A 607 -1.35 17.36 -4.52
N PRO A 608 -2.30 16.40 -4.59
CA PRO A 608 -1.97 14.99 -4.56
C PRO A 608 -1.17 14.58 -5.80
N SER A 609 -0.41 13.50 -5.64
CA SER A 609 0.25 12.83 -6.75
C SER A 609 -0.77 12.32 -7.76
N ALA A 610 -0.51 12.54 -9.05
CA ALA A 610 -1.21 11.81 -10.09
C ALA A 610 -0.71 10.37 -10.16
N VAL A 611 -1.63 9.45 -10.46
CA VAL A 611 -1.39 8.01 -10.46
C VAL A 611 -1.42 7.50 -11.90
N ILE A 612 -0.38 6.77 -12.29
CA ILE A 612 -0.25 6.18 -13.62
C ILE A 612 -0.22 4.67 -13.45
N THR A 613 -1.26 4.01 -13.96
CA THR A 613 -1.40 2.56 -13.86
C THR A 613 -1.10 1.93 -15.22
N PRO A 614 -0.01 1.17 -15.38
CA PRO A 614 0.26 0.43 -16.61
C PRO A 614 -0.86 -0.56 -16.91
N LEU A 615 -1.41 -0.52 -18.12
CA LEU A 615 -2.46 -1.43 -18.57
C LEU A 615 -1.81 -2.62 -19.29
N LEU A 616 -2.25 -3.82 -18.93
CA LEU A 616 -1.79 -5.05 -19.57
C LEU A 616 -2.50 -5.27 -20.89
N ASP A 617 -1.74 -5.76 -21.86
CA ASP A 617 -2.34 -6.42 -23.00
C ASP A 617 -2.69 -7.86 -22.59
N SER A 618 -3.94 -8.28 -22.81
CA SER A 618 -4.51 -9.56 -22.35
C SER A 618 -3.76 -10.81 -22.83
N SER A 619 -2.81 -10.63 -23.76
CA SER A 619 -1.97 -11.63 -24.38
C SER A 619 -0.72 -12.03 -23.56
N SER A 620 -0.26 -11.20 -22.61
CA SER A 620 1.05 -11.38 -21.95
C SER A 620 0.94 -11.90 -20.50
N ARG A 621 0.55 -13.16 -20.33
CA ARG A 621 0.48 -13.89 -19.03
C ARG A 621 1.83 -14.50 -18.61
N GLN A 622 2.94 -13.77 -18.72
CA GLN A 622 4.23 -14.24 -18.20
C GLN A 622 4.61 -13.45 -16.95
N GLY A 623 4.80 -14.14 -15.82
CA GLY A 623 4.94 -13.60 -14.47
C GLY A 623 6.09 -12.59 -14.24
N LEU A 624 7.00 -12.39 -15.19
CA LEU A 624 8.01 -11.32 -15.12
C LEU A 624 7.48 -9.95 -15.56
N ALA A 625 6.47 -9.92 -16.45
CA ALA A 625 5.80 -8.68 -16.86
C ALA A 625 4.91 -8.11 -15.74
N VAL A 626 4.55 -8.93 -14.76
CA VAL A 626 3.73 -8.54 -13.59
C VAL A 626 4.50 -7.62 -12.63
N LEU A 627 5.83 -7.76 -12.55
CA LEU A 627 6.68 -6.90 -11.72
C LEU A 627 6.81 -5.46 -12.26
N GLN A 628 6.40 -5.19 -13.51
CA GLN A 628 6.39 -3.86 -14.11
C GLN A 628 5.04 -3.13 -13.96
N GLN A 629 4.05 -3.73 -13.29
CA GLN A 629 2.68 -3.19 -13.16
C GLN A 629 2.49 -2.27 -11.95
N ALA A 630 3.56 -1.79 -11.32
CA ALA A 630 3.46 -0.89 -10.18
C ALA A 630 2.72 0.39 -10.58
N ARG A 631 1.81 0.88 -9.73
CA ARG A 631 1.30 2.24 -9.91
C ARG A 631 2.47 3.20 -9.79
N ILE A 632 2.61 4.08 -10.76
CA ILE A 632 3.64 5.11 -10.75
C ILE A 632 2.99 6.38 -10.21
N TYR A 633 3.47 6.83 -9.07
CA TYR A 633 3.05 8.08 -8.45
C TYR A 633 3.96 9.21 -8.91
N THR A 634 3.36 10.25 -9.46
CA THR A 634 4.09 11.49 -9.77
C THR A 634 4.42 12.26 -8.49
N GLN A 635 5.34 13.23 -8.57
CA GLN A 635 5.63 14.09 -7.42
C GLN A 635 4.40 14.94 -7.04
N PRO A 636 4.08 15.07 -5.74
CA PRO A 636 3.07 16.04 -5.31
C PRO A 636 3.54 17.45 -5.68
N ALA A 637 2.61 18.34 -6.02
CA ALA A 637 2.95 19.72 -6.38
C ALA A 637 2.37 20.70 -5.37
N LEU A 638 3.01 21.86 -5.25
CA LEU A 638 2.50 22.95 -4.45
C LEU A 638 1.73 23.93 -5.34
N LEU A 639 0.49 24.23 -4.95
CA LEU A 639 -0.36 25.23 -5.59
C LEU A 639 -0.25 26.55 -4.84
N GLU A 640 0.38 27.53 -5.48
CA GLU A 640 0.31 28.92 -5.05
C GLU A 640 -1.03 29.52 -5.46
N VAL A 641 -1.74 30.11 -4.50
CA VAL A 641 -3.01 30.83 -4.69
C VAL A 641 -2.84 32.30 -4.32
N ALA A 642 -3.72 33.16 -4.85
CA ALA A 642 -3.74 34.56 -4.49
C ALA A 642 -3.94 34.74 -2.98
N VAL A 643 -2.97 35.38 -2.32
CA VAL A 643 -3.02 35.66 -0.88
C VAL A 643 -3.83 36.94 -0.64
N PRO A 644 -4.77 36.96 0.33
CA PRO A 644 -5.54 38.15 0.65
C PRO A 644 -4.67 39.14 1.42
N ASP A 645 -5.07 40.41 1.42
CA ASP A 645 -4.39 41.43 2.23
C ASP A 645 -4.68 41.23 3.72
N PHE A 646 -3.68 40.76 4.48
CA PHE A 646 -3.78 40.55 5.93
C PHE A 646 -3.57 41.83 6.76
N SER A 647 -3.18 42.94 6.14
CA SER A 647 -2.89 44.18 6.87
C SER A 647 -4.15 44.76 7.54
N MET A 648 -5.31 44.69 6.87
CA MET A 648 -6.56 45.24 7.41
C MET A 648 -7.03 44.49 8.67
N PRO A 649 -7.20 43.15 8.67
CA PRO A 649 -7.55 42.41 9.89
C PRO A 649 -6.54 42.61 11.02
N TYR A 650 -5.24 42.62 10.69
CA TYR A 650 -4.18 42.82 11.67
C TYR A 650 -4.29 44.18 12.36
N ASN A 651 -4.49 45.25 11.58
CA ASN A 651 -4.67 46.60 12.11
C ASN A 651 -5.90 46.70 13.03
N VAL A 652 -7.01 46.06 12.65
CA VAL A 652 -8.23 46.04 13.47
C VAL A 652 -8.04 45.27 14.77
N ILE A 653 -7.37 44.11 14.73
CA ILE A 653 -7.08 43.31 15.92
C ILE A 653 -6.15 44.07 16.87
N ILE A 654 -5.10 44.72 16.35
CA ILE A 654 -4.22 45.55 17.18
C ILE A 654 -4.99 46.71 17.80
N MET A 655 -5.79 47.43 17.02
CA MET A 655 -6.55 48.56 17.54
C MET A 655 -7.52 48.14 18.65
N THR A 656 -8.32 47.09 18.40
CA THR A 656 -9.32 46.60 19.35
C THR A 656 -8.67 46.02 20.61
N SER A 657 -7.63 45.20 20.49
CA SER A 657 -6.89 44.66 21.64
C SER A 657 -6.21 45.76 22.46
N THR A 658 -5.67 46.80 21.80
CA THR A 658 -5.07 47.96 22.49
C THR A 658 -6.13 48.73 23.27
N ILE A 659 -7.31 48.98 22.67
CA ILE A 659 -8.43 49.64 23.36
C ILE A 659 -8.89 48.83 24.57
N ILE A 660 -9.05 47.51 24.42
CA ILE A 660 -9.46 46.62 25.50
C ILE A 660 -8.39 46.60 26.61
N ALA A 661 -7.11 46.52 26.26
CA ALA A 661 -6.00 46.52 27.22
C ALA A 661 -5.93 47.84 28.00
N LEU A 662 -6.09 48.99 27.32
CA LEU A 662 -6.12 50.30 27.95
C LEU A 662 -7.35 50.47 28.85
N PHE A 663 -8.53 50.04 28.40
CA PHE A 663 -9.75 50.07 29.19
C PHE A 663 -9.61 49.21 30.45
N PHE A 664 -9.23 47.94 30.30
CA PHE A 664 -9.06 47.02 31.41
C PHE A 664 -7.95 47.49 32.36
N GLY A 665 -6.80 47.91 31.83
CA GLY A 665 -5.68 48.42 32.62
C GLY A 665 -6.06 49.67 33.41
N SER A 666 -6.79 50.61 32.80
CA SER A 666 -7.29 51.81 33.48
C SER A 666 -8.29 51.47 34.58
N VAL A 667 -9.28 50.62 34.29
CA VAL A 667 -10.30 50.20 35.27
C VAL A 667 -9.65 49.44 36.43
N PHE A 668 -8.77 48.47 36.13
CA PHE A 668 -8.07 47.69 37.14
C PHE A 668 -7.18 48.57 38.02
N ASN A 669 -6.43 49.50 37.44
CA ASN A 669 -5.59 50.43 38.18
C ASN A 669 -6.43 51.34 39.09
N ASN A 670 -7.54 51.90 38.61
CA ASN A 670 -8.43 52.71 39.44
C ASN A 670 -9.07 51.91 40.59
N LEU A 671 -9.41 50.64 40.38
CA LEU A 671 -10.01 49.80 41.42
C LEU A 671 -9.01 49.31 42.47
N THR A 672 -7.73 49.12 42.09
CA THR A 672 -6.72 48.50 42.97
C THR A 672 -5.76 49.50 43.59
N ARG A 673 -5.54 50.66 42.96
CA ARG A 673 -4.59 51.67 43.44
C ARG A 673 -5.16 52.40 44.64
N LYS A 674 -4.46 52.33 45.77
CA LYS A 674 -4.74 53.15 46.94
C LYS A 674 -4.07 54.51 46.74
N TYR A 675 -4.88 55.56 46.60
CA TYR A 675 -4.38 56.94 46.56
C TYR A 675 -4.06 57.40 47.99
N SER A 676 -2.86 57.97 48.19
CA SER A 676 -2.47 58.61 49.44
C SER A 676 -2.09 60.05 49.17
N ASP A 677 -2.71 60.99 49.87
CA ASP A 677 -2.41 62.40 49.70
C ASP A 677 -1.02 62.73 50.27
N ILE A 678 -0.17 63.32 49.42
CA ILE A 678 1.14 63.83 49.81
C ILE A 678 1.02 65.35 49.87
N PHE A 679 1.02 65.90 51.07
CA PHE A 679 1.09 67.36 51.27
C PHE A 679 2.54 67.82 51.07
N VAL A 680 2.80 68.49 49.95
CA VAL A 680 4.09 69.15 49.69
C VAL A 680 4.08 70.48 50.45
N LYS A 681 5.04 70.64 51.36
CA LYS A 681 5.22 71.83 52.19
C LYS A 681 5.80 73.00 51.41
#